data_AF-A0A3M1ZAJ5-F1
#
_entry.id   AF-A0A3M1ZAJ5-F1
#
_cell.length_a   1.000
_cell.length_b   1.000
_cell.length_c   1.000
_cell.angle_alpha   90.00
_cell.angle_beta   90.00
_cell.angle_gamma   90.00
#
_symmetry.space_group_name_H-M   'P 1'
#
loop_
_entity.id
_entity.type
_entity.pdbx_description
1 polymer ?
#
loop_
_entity_poly.entity_id
_entity_poly.type
_entity_poly.pdbx_seq_one_letter_code
_entity_poly.pdbx_strand_id
1 'polypeptide(L)'
;MFSNAFKCLAVGLLLGFQAQAQSGASLFDPTVLHEIRLYFPQDNFWDILEENYDTYIDDSGVEVPYLGAIISIDGYVLDTVGVREKGLSSNYASSKYKKPFKIDLNVFTPGQSYDGVKKFNLHNGAADPSMMRDFVAYNVHRTAGTPAPRVSHCKLYINDQFWGVYGIIEQIDKTFLERNFADASGTLIKNIGWSELDWQGPNPFVYKKDFQLKTNEEADDWSDFIEFLDVLNNAPDDVFAEEIQKVFNVDGYLHVLAVDILTDNWDSYIDNQRNWYLYHDPSTGLFNWIPWDYNLSLGGTFSRAGNPYPPFDSTCFIKARFDYIHNADDVLFFDTSEPEATSWFWDFGDGQVSYEQNPIHHFSGTGKVNVCLTASRPNDGKICQHTRCREIDLDFNPADCLTATSGAAPYSPTDPIFQQVVMQDDYCCSGGWDALCEVQYVELQNAAGQPEVLGVPYDLDFPLLLDNPDKILIDRLLSVPEFLDRYLEIVCVMLETNFNAERLFPLIDQQVNLIRPAIYEDPNYNFTLNYFEYDAGDGSGGGGGAKIPALKWVLNKRFGEIRADLNELGYDCSNALTNLAFRDVVINELMASNDEDSGIADPAGEYDDWIELYNNTSQTIDLASFYLSDDPAEPKKWKFPEGLSST
;
A
#
# COMPACT_ATOMS: atom_id res chain seq x y z
N MET A 1 -43.07 -53.77 -35.12
CA MET A 1 -43.43 -54.37 -33.82
C MET A 1 -42.40 -53.93 -32.81
N PHE A 2 -42.87 -53.32 -31.71
CA PHE A 2 -42.20 -52.99 -30.44
C PHE A 2 -40.84 -52.28 -30.42
N SER A 3 -40.82 -51.10 -29.78
CA SER A 3 -39.85 -50.74 -28.71
C SER A 3 -40.37 -49.46 -28.05
N ASN A 4 -41.06 -49.60 -26.93
CA ASN A 4 -40.56 -49.43 -25.55
C ASN A 4 -40.34 -47.98 -25.13
N ALA A 5 -41.11 -47.62 -24.10
CA ALA A 5 -41.12 -46.37 -23.41
C ALA A 5 -39.87 -46.18 -22.55
N PHE A 6 -39.35 -44.95 -22.54
CA PHE A 6 -38.73 -44.36 -21.36
C PHE A 6 -39.29 -42.94 -21.21
N LYS A 7 -40.07 -42.75 -20.14
CA LYS A 7 -40.39 -41.42 -19.61
C LYS A 7 -39.16 -40.94 -18.85
N CYS A 8 -38.47 -39.92 -19.35
CA CYS A 8 -37.64 -39.07 -18.50
C CYS A 8 -38.42 -37.79 -18.20
N LEU A 9 -38.63 -37.58 -16.90
CA LEU A 9 -39.21 -36.38 -16.31
C LEU A 9 -38.17 -35.27 -16.47
N ALA A 10 -38.38 -34.32 -17.38
CA ALA A 10 -37.57 -33.11 -17.42
C ALA A 10 -38.01 -32.20 -16.25
N VAL A 11 -37.28 -32.29 -15.14
CA VAL A 11 -37.29 -31.25 -14.12
C VAL A 11 -36.53 -30.07 -14.74
N GLY A 12 -37.26 -29.04 -15.15
CA GLY A 12 -36.65 -27.79 -15.57
C GLY A 12 -35.93 -27.17 -14.38
N LEU A 13 -34.61 -27.31 -14.32
CA LEU A 13 -33.77 -26.38 -13.57
C LEU A 13 -33.81 -25.06 -14.34
N LEU A 14 -34.68 -24.15 -13.91
CA LEU A 14 -34.48 -22.72 -14.12
C LEU A 14 -33.27 -22.33 -13.26
N LEU A 15 -32.05 -22.52 -13.78
CA LEU A 15 -30.88 -21.81 -13.29
C LEU A 15 -31.06 -20.36 -13.74
N GLY A 16 -31.69 -19.55 -12.89
CA GLY A 16 -31.55 -18.12 -13.01
C GLY A 16 -30.07 -17.80 -12.88
N PHE A 17 -29.45 -17.31 -13.95
CA PHE A 17 -28.21 -16.56 -13.85
C PHE A 17 -28.53 -15.31 -13.03
N GLN A 18 -28.42 -15.41 -11.71
CA GLN A 18 -28.13 -14.23 -10.92
C GLN A 18 -26.68 -13.89 -11.25
N ALA A 19 -26.45 -12.77 -11.93
CA ALA A 19 -25.14 -12.15 -11.94
C ALA A 19 -24.73 -12.00 -10.48
N GLN A 20 -23.80 -12.84 -10.02
CA GLN A 20 -23.33 -12.79 -8.65
C GLN A 20 -22.60 -11.47 -8.51
N ALA A 21 -23.06 -10.61 -7.61
CA ALA A 21 -22.41 -9.31 -7.38
C ALA A 21 -20.92 -9.55 -7.09
N GLN A 22 -20.05 -8.74 -7.70
CA GLN A 22 -18.61 -8.83 -7.50
C GLN A 22 -18.27 -8.64 -6.02
N SER A 23 -17.38 -9.47 -5.48
CA SER A 23 -16.92 -9.34 -4.08
C SER A 23 -16.50 -7.88 -3.80
N GLY A 24 -16.98 -7.30 -2.71
CA GLY A 24 -16.70 -5.95 -2.25
C GLY A 24 -17.39 -4.84 -3.03
N ALA A 25 -18.31 -5.14 -3.95
CA ALA A 25 -18.99 -4.12 -4.76
C ALA A 25 -19.74 -3.07 -3.91
N SER A 26 -20.34 -3.49 -2.79
CA SER A 26 -20.98 -2.59 -1.83
C SER A 26 -19.96 -1.92 -0.91
N LEU A 27 -18.98 -2.66 -0.37
CA LEU A 27 -18.01 -2.09 0.58
C LEU A 27 -17.10 -1.03 -0.05
N PHE A 28 -16.81 -1.18 -1.35
CA PHE A 28 -15.96 -0.26 -2.10
C PHE A 28 -16.75 0.60 -3.09
N ASP A 29 -18.04 0.82 -2.84
CA ASP A 29 -18.84 1.79 -3.61
C ASP A 29 -18.41 3.21 -3.23
N PRO A 30 -17.74 3.96 -4.14
CA PRO A 30 -17.24 5.29 -3.81
C PRO A 30 -18.36 6.33 -3.73
N THR A 31 -19.61 5.99 -4.05
CA THR A 31 -20.75 6.92 -3.93
C THR A 31 -21.35 6.95 -2.53
N VAL A 32 -20.89 6.06 -1.64
CA VAL A 32 -21.38 5.90 -0.28
C VAL A 32 -20.29 6.26 0.72
N LEU A 33 -20.63 7.12 1.68
CA LEU A 33 -19.83 7.29 2.89
C LEU A 33 -20.31 6.26 3.91
N HIS A 34 -19.55 5.17 4.03
CA HIS A 34 -19.91 4.04 4.90
C HIS A 34 -19.90 4.42 6.38
N GLU A 35 -20.63 3.68 7.20
CA GLU A 35 -20.51 3.72 8.64
C GLU A 35 -19.95 2.40 9.17
N ILE A 36 -18.76 2.47 9.78
CA ILE A 36 -18.12 1.33 10.43
C ILE A 36 -18.09 1.59 11.93
N ARG A 37 -18.59 0.63 12.71
CA ARG A 37 -18.53 0.67 14.17
C ARG A 37 -17.75 -0.53 14.68
N LEU A 38 -16.75 -0.29 15.50
CA LEU A 38 -15.99 -1.30 16.23
C LEU A 38 -16.38 -1.27 17.70
N TYR A 39 -16.60 -2.45 18.28
CA TYR A 39 -16.90 -2.62 19.69
C TYR A 39 -15.87 -3.56 20.32
N PHE A 40 -15.10 -3.03 21.26
CA PHE A 40 -14.14 -3.80 22.03
C PHE A 40 -14.70 -4.05 23.43
N PRO A 41 -14.79 -5.30 23.89
CA PRO A 41 -15.24 -5.62 25.23
C PRO A 41 -14.22 -5.26 26.33
N GLN A 42 -12.95 -5.05 25.97
CA GLN A 42 -11.89 -4.67 26.91
C GLN A 42 -11.88 -3.15 27.13
N ASP A 43 -11.89 -2.71 28.39
CA ASP A 43 -11.83 -1.27 28.72
C ASP A 43 -10.48 -0.63 28.32
N ASN A 44 -9.40 -1.41 28.32
CA ASN A 44 -8.05 -1.00 27.92
C ASN A 44 -7.69 -1.42 26.48
N PHE A 45 -8.67 -1.60 25.59
CA PHE A 45 -8.44 -2.05 24.21
C PHE A 45 -7.37 -1.22 23.48
N TRP A 46 -7.33 0.09 23.75
CA TRP A 46 -6.39 1.00 23.11
C TRP A 46 -4.94 0.69 23.48
N ASP A 47 -4.67 0.49 24.78
CA ASP A 47 -3.32 0.17 25.26
C ASP A 47 -2.85 -1.17 24.68
N ILE A 48 -3.76 -2.14 24.53
CA ILE A 48 -3.45 -3.45 23.91
C ILE A 48 -3.09 -3.29 22.42
N LEU A 49 -3.84 -2.48 21.67
CA LEU A 49 -3.55 -2.22 20.25
C LEU A 49 -2.20 -1.53 20.07
N GLU A 50 -1.91 -0.52 20.89
CA GLU A 50 -0.65 0.24 20.86
C GLU A 50 0.53 -0.65 21.27
N GLU A 51 0.40 -1.46 22.34
CA GLU A 51 1.43 -2.39 22.79
C GLU A 51 1.71 -3.50 21.77
N ASN A 52 0.67 -4.10 21.19
CA ASN A 52 0.80 -5.11 20.13
C ASN A 52 1.57 -4.54 18.93
N TYR A 53 1.29 -3.30 18.54
CA TYR A 53 1.96 -2.66 17.42
C TYR A 53 3.43 -2.32 17.73
N ASP A 54 3.68 -1.68 18.87
CA ASP A 54 5.02 -1.25 19.30
C ASP A 54 5.98 -2.44 19.51
N THR A 55 5.44 -3.60 19.87
CA THR A 55 6.23 -4.83 20.07
C THR A 55 6.57 -5.51 18.74
N TYR A 56 5.71 -5.41 17.73
CA TYR A 56 5.75 -6.24 16.53
C TYR A 56 5.58 -5.40 15.25
N ILE A 57 6.40 -4.37 15.04
CA ILE A 57 6.25 -3.39 13.94
C ILE A 57 5.89 -4.06 12.58
N ASP A 58 4.72 -3.74 12.02
CA ASP A 58 4.07 -4.43 10.89
C ASP A 58 4.88 -4.50 9.58
N ASP A 59 5.74 -3.50 9.32
CA ASP A 59 6.58 -3.46 8.11
C ASP A 59 7.95 -4.14 8.28
N SER A 60 8.25 -4.69 9.47
CA SER A 60 9.46 -5.48 9.74
C SER A 60 9.37 -6.95 9.30
N GLY A 61 8.21 -7.36 8.75
CA GLY A 61 7.93 -8.75 8.40
C GLY A 61 7.36 -9.58 9.55
N VAL A 62 7.37 -9.06 10.78
CA VAL A 62 6.75 -9.69 11.95
C VAL A 62 5.26 -9.33 12.02
N GLU A 63 4.40 -10.32 12.24
CA GLU A 63 2.95 -10.11 12.26
C GLU A 63 2.48 -9.48 13.59
N VAL A 64 1.95 -8.25 13.50
CA VAL A 64 1.24 -7.61 14.63
C VAL A 64 0.03 -8.45 15.03
N PRO A 65 -0.11 -8.83 16.33
CA PRO A 65 -1.28 -9.57 16.80
C PRO A 65 -2.60 -8.80 16.65
N TYR A 66 -3.66 -9.51 16.24
CA TYR A 66 -5.03 -8.96 16.19
C TYR A 66 -5.69 -8.97 17.56
N LEU A 67 -6.42 -7.90 17.89
CA LEU A 67 -7.36 -7.83 18.99
C LEU A 67 -8.78 -8.12 18.50
N GLY A 68 -9.51 -8.96 19.22
CA GLY A 68 -10.90 -9.30 18.91
C GLY A 68 -11.87 -8.15 19.15
N ALA A 69 -12.76 -7.90 18.19
CA ALA A 69 -13.84 -6.91 18.28
C ALA A 69 -15.14 -7.42 17.64
N ILE A 70 -16.26 -6.76 17.91
CA ILE A 70 -17.47 -6.83 17.08
C ILE A 70 -17.42 -5.67 16.09
N ILE A 71 -17.77 -5.91 14.83
CA ILE A 71 -17.87 -4.88 13.81
C ILE A 71 -19.30 -4.76 13.27
N SER A 72 -19.75 -3.53 13.04
CA SER A 72 -20.95 -3.24 12.25
C SER A 72 -20.55 -2.42 11.02
N ILE A 73 -20.87 -2.89 9.83
CA ILE A 73 -20.66 -2.18 8.55
C ILE A 73 -22.04 -1.87 7.97
N ASP A 74 -22.41 -0.59 7.92
CA ASP A 74 -23.72 -0.11 7.45
C ASP A 74 -24.92 -0.81 8.12
N GLY A 75 -24.75 -1.16 9.40
CA GLY A 75 -25.73 -1.87 10.22
C GLY A 75 -25.68 -3.41 10.12
N TYR A 76 -24.86 -3.97 9.24
CA TYR A 76 -24.60 -5.41 9.19
C TYR A 76 -23.54 -5.77 10.24
N VAL A 77 -23.93 -6.58 11.22
CA VAL A 77 -23.09 -6.93 12.37
C VAL A 77 -22.40 -8.27 12.16
N LEU A 78 -21.10 -8.26 12.40
CA LEU A 78 -20.23 -9.42 12.44
C LEU A 78 -19.57 -9.48 13.82
N ASP A 79 -19.74 -10.62 14.49
CA ASP A 79 -19.08 -10.89 15.77
C ASP A 79 -17.66 -11.43 15.54
N THR A 80 -16.76 -11.16 16.47
CA THR A 80 -15.44 -11.77 16.59
C THR A 80 -14.58 -11.61 15.33
N VAL A 81 -14.26 -10.36 15.01
CA VAL A 81 -13.29 -9.96 13.98
C VAL A 81 -11.97 -9.55 14.60
N GLY A 82 -10.89 -9.59 13.83
CA GLY A 82 -9.59 -9.07 14.23
C GLY A 82 -9.40 -7.62 13.82
N VAL A 83 -8.92 -6.81 14.75
CA VAL A 83 -8.49 -5.43 14.51
C VAL A 83 -7.05 -5.28 15.01
N ARG A 84 -6.21 -4.64 14.22
CA ARG A 84 -4.86 -4.24 14.64
C ARG A 84 -4.45 -2.93 14.00
N GLU A 85 -3.51 -2.23 14.62
CA GLU A 85 -2.82 -1.13 13.95
C GLU A 85 -1.93 -1.66 12.82
N LYS A 86 -1.63 -0.79 11.84
CA LYS A 86 -0.81 -1.14 10.68
C LYS A 86 0.12 0.00 10.26
N GLY A 87 1.04 -0.31 9.35
CA GLY A 87 1.86 0.65 8.59
C GLY A 87 2.87 1.42 9.43
N LEU A 88 4.06 1.69 8.88
CA LEU A 88 5.13 2.37 9.60
C LEU A 88 4.93 3.89 9.69
N SER A 89 5.15 4.58 8.58
CA SER A 89 5.17 6.06 8.54
C SER A 89 3.80 6.67 8.84
N SER A 90 2.72 6.08 8.30
CA SER A 90 1.36 6.57 8.54
C SER A 90 0.88 6.38 9.98
N ASN A 91 1.42 5.39 10.71
CA ASN A 91 1.19 5.25 12.14
C ASN A 91 1.95 6.32 12.94
N TYR A 92 3.24 6.51 12.68
CA TYR A 92 4.06 7.48 13.43
C TYR A 92 3.76 8.95 13.10
N ALA A 93 3.35 9.23 11.86
CA ALA A 93 3.04 10.58 11.38
C ALA A 93 1.62 11.05 11.70
N SER A 94 0.80 10.23 12.36
CA SER A 94 -0.57 10.57 12.77
C SER A 94 -0.68 10.86 14.26
N SER A 95 -1.79 11.49 14.66
CA SER A 95 -2.09 11.73 16.07
C SER A 95 -2.25 10.41 16.85
N LYS A 96 -2.19 10.47 18.19
CA LYS A 96 -2.37 9.28 19.04
C LYS A 96 -3.66 8.55 18.68
N TYR A 97 -4.76 9.26 18.41
CA TYR A 97 -6.09 8.67 18.20
C TYR A 97 -6.50 8.61 16.72
N LYS A 98 -5.56 8.75 15.78
CA LYS A 98 -5.83 8.65 14.33
C LYS A 98 -4.98 7.57 13.66
N LYS A 99 -4.92 6.40 14.28
CA LYS A 99 -4.10 5.28 13.82
C LYS A 99 -4.76 4.54 12.65
N PRO A 100 -4.00 4.09 11.64
CA PRO A 100 -4.54 3.26 10.58
C PRO A 100 -4.73 1.82 11.08
N PHE A 101 -5.79 1.16 10.64
CA PHE A 101 -6.13 -0.19 11.08
C PHE A 101 -6.14 -1.19 9.93
N LYS A 102 -5.86 -2.45 10.25
CA LYS A 102 -6.21 -3.60 9.42
C LYS A 102 -7.35 -4.35 10.09
N ILE A 103 -8.39 -4.63 9.31
CA ILE A 103 -9.57 -5.37 9.73
C ILE A 103 -9.54 -6.73 9.05
N ASP A 104 -9.48 -7.79 9.84
CA ASP A 104 -9.55 -9.17 9.38
C ASP A 104 -10.83 -9.81 9.92
N LEU A 105 -11.80 -10.04 9.04
CA LEU A 105 -13.10 -10.60 9.39
C LEU A 105 -13.05 -12.11 9.63
N ASN A 106 -11.95 -12.79 9.23
CA ASN A 106 -11.87 -14.24 9.18
C ASN A 106 -10.73 -14.85 10.01
N VAL A 107 -9.88 -14.04 10.65
CA VAL A 107 -8.75 -14.51 11.49
C VAL A 107 -9.20 -15.36 12.67
N PHE A 108 -10.33 -15.01 13.29
CA PHE A 108 -10.89 -15.77 14.42
C PHE A 108 -12.05 -16.69 14.01
N THR A 109 -12.73 -16.37 12.91
CA THR A 109 -13.84 -17.16 12.37
C THR A 109 -13.58 -17.51 10.91
N PRO A 110 -12.95 -18.66 10.61
CA PRO A 110 -12.61 -19.03 9.25
C PRO A 110 -13.82 -19.03 8.31
N GLY A 111 -13.69 -18.38 7.15
CA GLY A 111 -14.74 -18.27 6.14
C GLY A 111 -15.73 -17.11 6.35
N GLN A 112 -15.65 -16.38 7.46
CA GLN A 112 -16.44 -15.16 7.68
C GLN A 112 -16.00 -14.05 6.71
N SER A 113 -16.97 -13.34 6.15
CA SER A 113 -16.74 -12.26 5.18
C SER A 113 -17.91 -11.28 5.21
N TYR A 114 -17.66 -10.04 4.80
CA TYR A 114 -18.70 -9.06 4.47
C TYR A 114 -18.62 -8.75 2.99
N ASP A 115 -19.74 -8.86 2.27
CA ASP A 115 -19.77 -8.60 0.82
C ASP A 115 -18.73 -9.43 0.03
N GLY A 116 -18.42 -10.65 0.51
CA GLY A 116 -17.37 -11.50 -0.07
C GLY A 116 -15.92 -11.10 0.29
N VAL A 117 -15.72 -9.97 0.96
CA VAL A 117 -14.41 -9.48 1.44
C VAL A 117 -14.10 -10.07 2.80
N LYS A 118 -12.88 -10.58 2.98
CA LYS A 118 -12.40 -11.15 4.25
C LYS A 118 -11.52 -10.19 5.04
N LYS A 119 -10.82 -9.29 4.36
CA LYS A 119 -9.87 -8.36 4.96
C LYS A 119 -9.88 -7.04 4.20
N PHE A 120 -9.74 -5.93 4.93
CA PHE A 120 -9.59 -4.60 4.35
C PHE A 120 -8.82 -3.70 5.32
N ASN A 121 -8.36 -2.55 4.83
CA ASN A 121 -7.57 -1.61 5.60
C ASN A 121 -8.33 -0.30 5.78
N LEU A 122 -8.13 0.34 6.93
CA LEU A 122 -8.62 1.68 7.24
C LEU A 122 -7.43 2.64 7.26
N HIS A 123 -7.24 3.36 6.17
CA HIS A 123 -6.20 4.37 6.02
C HIS A 123 -6.64 5.68 6.69
N ASN A 124 -5.73 6.28 7.44
CA ASN A 124 -5.99 7.43 8.30
C ASN A 124 -5.79 8.79 7.62
N GLY A 125 -5.38 8.81 6.35
CA GLY A 125 -5.09 10.02 5.58
C GLY A 125 -3.79 10.74 5.99
N ALA A 126 -2.85 10.07 6.65
CA ALA A 126 -1.55 10.68 6.95
C ALA A 126 -0.82 11.05 5.63
N ALA A 127 -0.20 12.23 5.60
CA ALA A 127 0.39 12.85 4.41
C ALA A 127 -0.59 13.18 3.25
N ASP A 128 -1.90 13.12 3.48
CA ASP A 128 -2.91 13.39 2.45
C ASP A 128 -4.08 14.21 3.04
N PRO A 129 -4.00 15.57 3.02
CA PRO A 129 -5.04 16.41 3.58
C PRO A 129 -6.41 16.17 2.94
N SER A 130 -6.53 16.12 1.62
CA SER A 130 -7.83 15.87 0.98
C SER A 130 -8.35 14.44 1.17
N MET A 131 -7.53 13.49 1.64
CA MET A 131 -7.81 12.05 1.72
C MET A 131 -8.13 11.41 0.36
N MET A 132 -7.63 12.01 -0.74
CA MET A 132 -7.96 11.64 -2.11
C MET A 132 -6.83 10.98 -2.88
N ARG A 133 -5.57 10.97 -2.41
CA ARG A 133 -4.41 10.51 -3.19
C ARG A 133 -4.49 9.02 -3.52
N ASP A 134 -4.72 8.17 -2.51
CA ASP A 134 -5.00 6.74 -2.72
C ASP A 134 -6.19 6.54 -3.68
N PHE A 135 -7.27 7.29 -3.47
CA PHE A 135 -8.49 7.17 -4.26
C PHE A 135 -8.25 7.49 -5.75
N VAL A 136 -7.61 8.62 -6.03
CA VAL A 136 -7.32 9.10 -7.39
C VAL A 136 -6.33 8.15 -8.07
N ALA A 137 -5.21 7.84 -7.44
CA ALA A 137 -4.17 7.04 -8.06
C ALA A 137 -4.66 5.62 -8.40
N TYR A 138 -5.32 4.93 -7.46
CA TYR A 138 -5.87 3.61 -7.77
C TYR A 138 -7.01 3.66 -8.78
N ASN A 139 -7.80 4.74 -8.80
CA ASN A 139 -8.82 4.91 -9.83
C ASN A 139 -8.20 5.04 -11.23
N VAL A 140 -7.07 5.76 -11.36
CA VAL A 140 -6.30 5.86 -12.59
C VAL A 140 -5.73 4.50 -12.99
N HIS A 141 -5.09 3.75 -12.08
CA HIS A 141 -4.59 2.39 -12.35
C HIS A 141 -5.69 1.45 -12.87
N ARG A 142 -6.83 1.37 -12.16
CA ARG A 142 -7.92 0.46 -12.57
C ARG A 142 -8.52 0.85 -13.92
N THR A 143 -8.59 2.15 -14.22
CA THR A 143 -9.10 2.62 -15.52
C THR A 143 -8.08 2.37 -16.64
N ALA A 144 -6.79 2.33 -16.31
CA ALA A 144 -5.71 1.91 -17.20
C ALA A 144 -5.63 0.38 -17.39
N GLY A 145 -6.53 -0.40 -16.78
CA GLY A 145 -6.52 -1.86 -16.89
C GLY A 145 -5.54 -2.57 -15.96
N THR A 146 -4.86 -1.85 -15.06
CA THR A 146 -3.97 -2.44 -14.06
C THR A 146 -4.77 -2.98 -12.86
N PRO A 147 -4.53 -4.23 -12.41
CA PRO A 147 -5.05 -4.71 -11.14
C PRO A 147 -4.58 -3.81 -9.99
N ALA A 148 -5.50 -3.09 -9.36
CA ALA A 148 -5.19 -2.20 -8.24
C ALA A 148 -6.31 -2.21 -7.18
N PRO A 149 -5.99 -1.92 -5.90
CA PRO A 149 -6.97 -1.84 -4.82
C PRO A 149 -8.15 -0.91 -5.14
N ARG A 150 -9.35 -1.26 -4.70
CA ARG A 150 -10.49 -0.33 -4.65
C ARG A 150 -10.48 0.52 -3.39
N VAL A 151 -11.08 1.71 -3.47
CA VAL A 151 -11.14 2.69 -2.38
C VAL A 151 -12.54 3.25 -2.24
N SER A 152 -13.02 3.32 -0.99
CA SER A 152 -14.17 4.12 -0.54
C SER A 152 -13.79 4.79 0.79
N HIS A 153 -14.73 5.46 1.46
CA HIS A 153 -14.47 6.11 2.76
C HIS A 153 -15.54 5.73 3.78
N CYS A 154 -15.18 5.79 5.05
CA CYS A 154 -16.13 5.59 6.15
C CYS A 154 -15.98 6.62 7.28
N LYS A 155 -17.09 6.83 7.99
CA LYS A 155 -17.06 7.27 9.38
C LYS A 155 -16.74 6.07 10.26
N LEU A 156 -15.64 6.15 11.02
CA LEU A 156 -15.30 5.14 12.01
C LEU A 156 -15.83 5.55 13.38
N TYR A 157 -16.53 4.64 14.04
CA TYR A 157 -16.89 4.72 15.45
C TYR A 157 -16.21 3.59 16.21
N ILE A 158 -15.65 3.89 17.40
CA ILE A 158 -15.10 2.87 18.30
C ILE A 158 -15.78 3.03 19.66
N ASN A 159 -16.42 1.97 20.16
CA ASN A 159 -17.22 1.99 21.39
C ASN A 159 -18.21 3.17 21.42
N ASP A 160 -18.96 3.32 20.32
CA ASP A 160 -19.94 4.39 20.03
C ASP A 160 -19.40 5.83 19.99
N GLN A 161 -18.10 6.04 20.13
CA GLN A 161 -17.49 7.35 19.93
C GLN A 161 -17.10 7.52 18.47
N PHE A 162 -17.39 8.69 17.90
CA PHE A 162 -16.92 9.01 16.55
C PHE A 162 -15.41 9.27 16.59
N TRP A 163 -14.65 8.50 15.83
CA TRP A 163 -13.19 8.56 15.77
C TRP A 163 -12.67 9.32 14.55
N GLY A 164 -13.50 9.48 13.52
CA GLY A 164 -13.18 10.28 12.35
C GLY A 164 -13.42 9.58 11.01
N VAL A 165 -12.99 10.23 9.94
CA VAL A 165 -13.07 9.71 8.57
C VAL A 165 -11.84 8.87 8.23
N TYR A 166 -12.04 7.72 7.60
CA TYR A 166 -10.98 6.82 7.15
C TYR A 166 -11.23 6.41 5.69
N GLY A 167 -10.17 6.19 4.92
CA GLY A 167 -10.24 5.52 3.62
C GLY A 167 -10.32 4.01 3.81
N ILE A 168 -11.29 3.34 3.21
CA ILE A 168 -11.36 1.88 3.15
C ILE A 168 -10.57 1.44 1.92
N ILE A 169 -9.47 0.71 2.14
CA ILE A 169 -8.59 0.23 1.06
C ILE A 169 -8.70 -1.30 0.96
N GLU A 170 -8.97 -1.79 -0.25
CA GLU A 170 -9.00 -3.22 -0.55
C GLU A 170 -7.66 -3.88 -0.20
N GLN A 171 -7.72 -4.97 0.57
CA GLN A 171 -6.52 -5.75 0.85
C GLN A 171 -6.11 -6.55 -0.39
N ILE A 172 -4.83 -6.47 -0.74
CA ILE A 172 -4.23 -7.41 -1.70
C ILE A 172 -4.01 -8.74 -0.97
N ASP A 173 -4.94 -9.67 -1.19
CA ASP A 173 -4.91 -11.05 -0.71
C ASP A 173 -5.57 -11.98 -1.76
N LYS A 174 -5.84 -13.23 -1.38
CA LYS A 174 -6.48 -14.19 -2.28
C LYS A 174 -7.85 -13.73 -2.84
N THR A 175 -8.62 -12.96 -2.07
CA THR A 175 -9.91 -12.39 -2.52
C THR A 175 -9.70 -11.37 -3.63
N PHE A 176 -8.65 -10.54 -3.51
CA PHE A 176 -8.23 -9.64 -4.58
C PHE A 176 -7.80 -10.41 -5.82
N LEU A 177 -7.03 -11.49 -5.65
CA LEU A 177 -6.57 -12.30 -6.77
C LEU A 177 -7.73 -12.95 -7.54
N GLU A 178 -8.70 -13.55 -6.82
CA GLU A 178 -9.93 -14.14 -7.38
C GLU A 178 -10.75 -13.14 -8.20
N ARG A 179 -10.62 -11.84 -7.92
CA ARG A 179 -11.33 -10.76 -8.63
C ARG A 179 -10.61 -10.30 -9.90
N ASN A 180 -9.28 -10.38 -9.94
CA ASN A 180 -8.48 -9.73 -10.98
C ASN A 180 -7.77 -10.72 -11.92
N PHE A 181 -7.62 -11.99 -11.54
CA PHE A 181 -6.89 -13.00 -12.31
C PHE A 181 -7.75 -14.23 -12.56
N ALA A 182 -7.50 -14.92 -13.68
CA ALA A 182 -8.22 -16.14 -14.04
C ALA A 182 -7.94 -17.30 -13.08
N ASP A 183 -6.72 -17.34 -12.53
CA ASP A 183 -6.30 -18.25 -11.47
C ASP A 183 -5.76 -17.44 -10.29
N ALA A 184 -6.22 -17.75 -9.08
CA ALA A 184 -5.85 -17.09 -7.82
C ALA A 184 -5.05 -18.01 -6.87
N SER A 185 -4.57 -19.15 -7.38
CA SER A 185 -3.77 -20.12 -6.62
C SER A 185 -2.26 -19.84 -6.65
N GLY A 186 -1.84 -18.85 -7.45
CA GLY A 186 -0.44 -18.47 -7.61
C GLY A 186 0.20 -17.85 -6.38
N THR A 187 1.47 -17.50 -6.54
CA THR A 187 2.32 -16.97 -5.48
C THR A 187 2.28 -15.44 -5.48
N LEU A 188 1.79 -14.86 -4.39
CA LEU A 188 1.76 -13.43 -4.13
C LEU A 188 2.93 -13.07 -3.21
N ILE A 189 3.72 -12.09 -3.63
CA ILE A 189 4.92 -11.63 -2.93
C ILE A 189 4.74 -10.15 -2.63
N LYS A 190 4.90 -9.74 -1.37
CA LYS A 190 4.94 -8.32 -0.97
C LYS A 190 6.38 -7.88 -0.85
N ASN A 191 6.71 -6.70 -1.38
CA ASN A 191 7.92 -6.00 -1.01
C ASN A 191 7.76 -5.29 0.35
N ILE A 192 8.63 -5.65 1.30
CA ILE A 192 8.70 -5.11 2.67
C ILE A 192 10.03 -4.39 2.96
N GLY A 193 11.01 -4.49 2.06
CA GLY A 193 12.33 -3.88 2.18
C GLY A 193 12.57 -2.77 1.18
N TRP A 194 13.84 -2.49 0.90
CA TRP A 194 14.27 -1.44 -0.04
C TRP A 194 15.01 -2.13 -1.18
N SER A 195 14.28 -2.56 -2.20
CA SER A 195 14.84 -3.44 -3.24
C SER A 195 14.74 -2.85 -4.63
N GLU A 196 15.90 -2.77 -5.30
CA GLU A 196 15.99 -2.44 -6.72
C GLU A 196 15.66 -3.62 -7.63
N LEU A 197 15.31 -4.80 -7.10
CA LEU A 197 15.18 -6.07 -7.85
C LEU A 197 16.53 -6.61 -8.34
N ASP A 198 17.59 -6.42 -7.56
CA ASP A 198 18.90 -7.01 -7.84
C ASP A 198 18.88 -8.53 -7.71
N TRP A 199 19.52 -9.21 -8.67
CA TRP A 199 19.79 -10.64 -8.55
C TRP A 199 20.96 -10.89 -7.59
N GLN A 200 20.68 -11.57 -6.48
CA GLN A 200 21.64 -11.88 -5.40
C GLN A 200 22.06 -13.36 -5.39
N GLY A 201 21.87 -14.06 -6.50
CA GLY A 201 22.16 -15.49 -6.62
C GLY A 201 20.93 -16.39 -6.41
N PRO A 202 21.11 -17.72 -6.52
CA PRO A 202 20.01 -18.68 -6.46
C PRO A 202 19.52 -19.02 -5.05
N ASN A 203 20.11 -18.44 -4.00
CA ASN A 203 19.76 -18.76 -2.62
C ASN A 203 18.52 -17.98 -2.19
N PRO A 204 17.36 -18.61 -1.93
CA PRO A 204 16.13 -17.90 -1.57
C PRO A 204 16.24 -17.09 -0.27
N PHE A 205 17.12 -17.48 0.65
CA PHE A 205 17.25 -16.83 1.96
C PHE A 205 17.58 -15.33 1.87
N VAL A 206 18.35 -14.91 0.86
CA VAL A 206 18.78 -13.51 0.73
C VAL A 206 17.65 -12.56 0.34
N TYR A 207 16.59 -13.08 -0.29
CA TYR A 207 15.44 -12.30 -0.75
C TYR A 207 14.40 -12.10 0.36
N LYS A 208 14.35 -13.00 1.35
CA LYS A 208 13.38 -12.95 2.46
C LYS A 208 13.54 -11.74 3.38
N LYS A 209 14.67 -11.03 3.29
CA LYS A 209 14.89 -9.77 4.02
C LYS A 209 14.01 -8.63 3.48
N ASP A 210 13.77 -8.63 2.17
CA ASP A 210 13.05 -7.56 1.48
C ASP A 210 11.68 -8.01 0.97
N PHE A 211 11.43 -9.31 0.91
CA PHE A 211 10.22 -9.87 0.33
C PHE A 211 9.54 -10.86 1.25
N GLN A 212 8.21 -10.86 1.23
CA GLN A 212 7.39 -11.76 2.02
C GLN A 212 6.34 -12.43 1.15
N LEU A 213 6.28 -13.77 1.19
CA LEU A 213 5.17 -14.52 0.62
C LEU A 213 3.86 -14.17 1.36
N LYS A 214 2.80 -13.97 0.60
CA LYS A 214 1.43 -13.68 1.08
C LYS A 214 0.42 -14.74 0.68
N THR A 215 0.83 -15.64 -0.19
CA THR A 215 0.18 -16.92 -0.49
C THR A 215 1.27 -17.99 -0.61
N ASN A 216 0.89 -19.25 -0.49
CA ASN A 216 1.80 -20.39 -0.62
C ASN A 216 3.00 -20.34 0.36
N GLU A 217 2.83 -19.71 1.53
CA GLU A 217 3.88 -19.52 2.54
C GLU A 217 4.49 -20.84 3.03
N GLU A 218 3.69 -21.90 3.18
CA GLU A 218 4.17 -23.22 3.58
C GLU A 218 5.01 -23.93 2.52
N ALA A 219 4.74 -23.67 1.23
CA ALA A 219 5.52 -24.22 0.14
C ALA A 219 6.91 -23.59 0.09
N ASP A 220 7.01 -22.31 0.51
CA ASP A 220 8.24 -21.54 0.59
C ASP A 220 9.09 -21.62 -0.69
N ASP A 221 8.41 -21.62 -1.84
CA ASP A 221 9.02 -21.72 -3.15
C ASP A 221 9.24 -20.33 -3.75
N TRP A 222 10.49 -20.07 -4.13
CA TRP A 222 10.97 -18.79 -4.65
C TRP A 222 11.60 -18.96 -6.04
N SER A 223 11.55 -20.16 -6.65
CA SER A 223 12.26 -20.45 -7.89
C SER A 223 11.91 -19.47 -9.00
N ASP A 224 10.62 -19.24 -9.22
CA ASP A 224 10.13 -18.41 -10.32
C ASP A 224 10.52 -16.94 -10.10
N PHE A 225 10.47 -16.47 -8.85
CA PHE A 225 10.88 -15.12 -8.52
C PHE A 225 12.38 -14.92 -8.76
N ILE A 226 13.20 -15.89 -8.38
CA ILE A 226 14.65 -15.87 -8.62
C ILE A 226 14.96 -15.94 -10.12
N GLU A 227 14.21 -16.73 -10.88
CA GLU A 227 14.32 -16.79 -12.34
C GLU A 227 13.96 -15.45 -12.99
N PHE A 228 12.88 -14.80 -12.55
CA PHE A 228 12.52 -13.45 -12.98
C PHE A 228 13.67 -12.46 -12.73
N LEU A 229 14.26 -12.45 -11.53
CA LEU A 229 15.39 -11.57 -11.22
C LEU A 229 16.62 -11.92 -12.06
N ASP A 230 16.90 -13.20 -12.31
CA ASP A 230 18.03 -13.62 -13.14
C ASP A 230 17.87 -13.15 -14.59
N VAL A 231 16.68 -13.33 -15.18
CA VAL A 231 16.37 -12.82 -16.52
C VAL A 231 16.49 -11.30 -16.56
N LEU A 232 15.93 -10.59 -15.57
CA LEU A 232 15.98 -9.14 -15.49
C LEU A 232 17.42 -8.61 -15.45
N ASN A 233 18.28 -9.22 -14.64
CA ASN A 233 19.62 -8.72 -14.38
C ASN A 233 20.65 -9.24 -15.40
N ASN A 234 20.55 -10.50 -15.80
CA ASN A 234 21.64 -11.23 -16.47
C ASN A 234 21.35 -11.64 -17.92
N ALA A 235 20.11 -11.53 -18.42
CA ALA A 235 19.84 -11.81 -19.84
C ALA A 235 20.62 -10.82 -20.73
N PRO A 236 21.29 -11.26 -21.80
CA PRO A 236 21.96 -10.35 -22.73
C PRO A 236 20.99 -9.40 -23.45
N ASP A 237 21.43 -8.16 -23.71
CA ASP A 237 20.59 -7.10 -24.30
C ASP A 237 19.92 -7.49 -25.63
N ASP A 238 20.59 -8.31 -26.45
CA ASP A 238 20.11 -8.72 -27.78
C ASP A 238 18.96 -9.75 -27.72
N VAL A 239 18.76 -10.41 -26.59
CA VAL A 239 17.67 -11.36 -26.35
C VAL A 239 16.74 -10.95 -25.21
N PHE A 240 17.09 -9.91 -24.44
CA PHE A 240 16.38 -9.51 -23.24
C PHE A 240 14.88 -9.31 -23.45
N ALA A 241 14.48 -8.63 -24.54
CA ALA A 241 13.08 -8.38 -24.85
C ALA A 241 12.26 -9.67 -25.00
N GLU A 242 12.84 -10.71 -25.58
CA GLU A 242 12.20 -12.02 -25.73
C GLU A 242 12.15 -12.76 -24.39
N GLU A 243 13.25 -12.76 -23.63
CA GLU A 243 13.36 -13.51 -22.38
C GLU A 243 12.49 -12.92 -21.25
N ILE A 244 12.48 -11.59 -21.07
CA ILE A 244 11.72 -10.97 -19.98
C ILE A 244 10.20 -11.19 -20.13
N GLN A 245 9.69 -11.20 -21.36
CA GLN A 245 8.28 -11.44 -21.64
C GLN A 245 7.84 -12.89 -21.37
N LYS A 246 8.78 -13.83 -21.16
CA LYS A 246 8.46 -15.22 -20.77
C LYS A 246 8.18 -15.37 -19.28
N VAL A 247 8.62 -14.42 -18.46
CA VAL A 247 8.55 -14.49 -16.99
C VAL A 247 7.84 -13.29 -16.35
N PHE A 248 7.65 -12.19 -17.08
CA PHE A 248 7.08 -10.96 -16.56
C PHE A 248 6.09 -10.31 -17.55
N ASN A 249 4.95 -9.85 -17.02
CA ASN A 249 3.98 -9.10 -17.79
C ASN A 249 4.45 -7.66 -18.02
N VAL A 250 5.26 -7.45 -19.06
CA VAL A 250 5.83 -6.14 -19.42
C VAL A 250 4.74 -5.11 -19.67
N ASP A 251 3.74 -5.42 -20.49
CA ASP A 251 2.69 -4.45 -20.84
C ASP A 251 1.90 -4.00 -19.59
N GLY A 252 1.60 -4.93 -18.68
CA GLY A 252 0.97 -4.60 -17.40
C GLY A 252 1.81 -3.65 -16.54
N TYR A 253 3.13 -3.86 -16.51
CA TYR A 253 4.03 -2.98 -15.77
C TYR A 253 4.23 -1.61 -16.44
N LEU A 254 4.26 -1.52 -17.77
CA LEU A 254 4.35 -0.22 -18.45
C LEU A 254 3.15 0.68 -18.12
N HIS A 255 1.96 0.10 -17.90
CA HIS A 255 0.80 0.85 -17.38
C HIS A 255 1.01 1.30 -15.93
N VAL A 256 1.59 0.46 -15.06
CA VAL A 256 1.94 0.87 -13.69
C VAL A 256 2.92 2.03 -13.71
N LEU A 257 4.01 1.89 -14.46
CA LEU A 257 5.05 2.91 -14.58
C LEU A 257 4.48 4.24 -15.09
N ALA A 258 3.61 4.20 -16.11
CA ALA A 258 2.95 5.39 -16.61
C ALA A 258 2.15 6.10 -15.51
N VAL A 259 1.41 5.35 -14.68
CA VAL A 259 0.66 5.96 -13.57
C VAL A 259 1.58 6.47 -12.46
N ASP A 260 2.64 5.75 -12.11
CA ASP A 260 3.61 6.19 -11.10
C ASP A 260 4.28 7.52 -11.48
N ILE A 261 4.66 7.65 -12.76
CA ILE A 261 5.19 8.89 -13.33
C ILE A 261 4.12 9.99 -13.37
N LEU A 262 2.93 9.70 -13.93
CA LEU A 262 1.86 10.69 -14.03
C LEU A 262 1.44 11.24 -12.65
N THR A 263 1.49 10.39 -11.63
CA THR A 263 1.09 10.73 -10.27
C THR A 263 2.24 11.17 -9.36
N ASP A 264 3.49 11.21 -9.83
CA ASP A 264 4.69 11.47 -9.01
C ASP A 264 4.72 10.65 -7.72
N ASN A 265 4.47 9.34 -7.80
CA ASN A 265 4.55 8.50 -6.63
C ASN A 265 6.01 8.17 -6.27
N TRP A 266 6.70 9.12 -5.62
CA TRP A 266 8.08 8.94 -5.18
C TRP A 266 8.26 7.76 -4.20
N ASP A 267 7.21 7.38 -3.46
CA ASP A 267 7.29 6.25 -2.53
C ASP A 267 7.09 4.89 -3.23
N SER A 268 6.90 4.89 -4.56
CA SER A 268 6.85 3.66 -5.37
C SER A 268 8.25 3.16 -5.73
N TYR A 269 8.31 2.18 -6.64
CA TYR A 269 9.58 1.69 -7.17
C TYR A 269 10.40 2.78 -7.87
N ILE A 270 9.77 3.82 -8.44
CA ILE A 270 10.48 4.85 -9.24
C ILE A 270 11.57 5.62 -8.46
N ASP A 271 11.47 5.74 -7.13
CA ASP A 271 12.44 6.47 -6.31
C ASP A 271 12.76 5.83 -4.96
N ASN A 272 11.80 5.27 -4.23
CA ASN A 272 12.02 4.63 -2.91
C ASN A 272 11.96 3.10 -2.92
N GLN A 273 11.92 2.46 -4.09
CA GLN A 273 12.01 0.99 -4.25
C GLN A 273 10.86 0.21 -3.60
N ARG A 274 9.77 0.85 -3.15
CA ARG A 274 8.78 0.24 -2.23
C ARG A 274 7.36 0.26 -2.76
N ASN A 275 6.45 -0.30 -1.95
CA ASN A 275 5.01 -0.20 -2.08
C ASN A 275 4.42 -0.90 -3.31
N TRP A 276 4.73 -2.19 -3.43
CA TRP A 276 4.17 -3.04 -4.47
C TRP A 276 4.11 -4.51 -4.06
N TYR A 277 3.32 -5.27 -4.80
CA TYR A 277 3.27 -6.73 -4.77
C TYR A 277 3.57 -7.28 -6.17
N LEU A 278 4.06 -8.51 -6.21
CA LEU A 278 4.16 -9.31 -7.42
C LEU A 278 3.29 -10.55 -7.27
N TYR A 279 2.51 -10.85 -8.30
CA TYR A 279 1.71 -12.08 -8.39
C TYR A 279 2.19 -12.95 -9.53
N HIS A 280 2.72 -14.13 -9.22
CA HIS A 280 3.01 -15.15 -10.23
C HIS A 280 1.71 -15.87 -10.58
N ASP A 281 1.17 -15.58 -11.77
CA ASP A 281 -0.11 -16.09 -12.24
C ASP A 281 0.07 -17.47 -12.92
N PRO A 282 -0.46 -18.57 -12.35
CA PRO A 282 -0.30 -19.92 -12.91
C PRO A 282 -0.95 -20.10 -14.29
N SER A 283 -1.93 -19.26 -14.64
CA SER A 283 -2.62 -19.35 -15.93
C SER A 283 -1.76 -18.83 -17.09
N THR A 284 -0.84 -17.91 -16.82
CA THR A 284 0.04 -17.30 -17.83
C THR A 284 1.51 -17.67 -17.64
N GLY A 285 1.91 -18.07 -16.42
CA GLY A 285 3.31 -18.26 -16.03
C GLY A 285 4.08 -16.94 -15.87
N LEU A 286 3.37 -15.81 -15.74
CA LEU A 286 3.97 -14.48 -15.68
C LEU A 286 3.80 -13.85 -14.30
N PHE A 287 4.82 -13.10 -13.90
CA PHE A 287 4.70 -12.14 -12.80
C PHE A 287 3.92 -10.90 -13.24
N ASN A 288 2.94 -10.52 -12.43
CA ASN A 288 2.12 -9.33 -12.59
C ASN A 288 2.37 -8.36 -11.43
N TRP A 289 2.64 -7.10 -11.76
CA TRP A 289 2.84 -6.04 -10.78
C TRP A 289 1.51 -5.52 -10.24
N ILE A 290 1.42 -5.34 -8.92
CA ILE A 290 0.24 -4.80 -8.24
C ILE A 290 0.67 -3.61 -7.37
N PRO A 291 0.19 -2.38 -7.65
CA PRO A 291 0.55 -1.17 -6.92
C PRO A 291 -0.02 -1.15 -5.48
N TRP A 292 0.73 -0.56 -4.54
CA TRP A 292 0.33 -0.41 -3.14
C TRP A 292 0.75 0.97 -2.57
N ASP A 293 0.11 1.44 -1.49
CA ASP A 293 0.38 2.70 -0.74
C ASP A 293 0.61 3.96 -1.60
N TYR A 294 -0.46 4.63 -2.07
CA TYR A 294 -0.37 5.80 -2.97
C TYR A 294 -0.66 7.12 -2.26
N ASN A 295 -0.75 7.15 -0.93
CA ASN A 295 -0.94 8.38 -0.17
C ASN A 295 0.21 9.38 -0.34
N LEU A 296 1.40 8.93 -0.75
CA LEU A 296 2.56 9.78 -1.05
C LEU A 296 2.69 10.20 -2.53
N SER A 297 1.71 9.85 -3.37
CA SER A 297 1.60 10.41 -4.72
C SER A 297 1.10 11.86 -4.70
N LEU A 298 1.19 12.55 -5.83
CA LEU A 298 0.59 13.86 -6.11
C LEU A 298 0.99 14.90 -5.03
N GLY A 299 2.29 14.94 -4.73
CA GLY A 299 2.89 15.82 -3.74
C GLY A 299 2.65 15.44 -2.27
N GLY A 300 2.07 14.27 -1.99
CA GLY A 300 1.92 13.76 -0.63
C GLY A 300 3.29 13.58 0.04
N THR A 301 3.43 14.05 1.28
CA THR A 301 4.71 13.96 2.01
C THR A 301 4.53 14.01 3.53
N PHE A 302 5.40 13.31 4.25
CA PHE A 302 5.48 13.32 5.73
C PHE A 302 6.36 14.43 6.32
N SER A 303 6.91 15.36 5.50
CA SER A 303 7.90 16.37 5.96
C SER A 303 7.54 17.04 7.31
N ARG A 304 8.44 16.90 8.29
CA ARG A 304 8.32 17.44 9.66
C ARG A 304 8.62 18.94 9.75
N ALA A 305 9.22 19.54 8.73
CA ALA A 305 9.57 20.96 8.71
C ALA A 305 8.42 21.83 8.21
N GLY A 306 7.53 22.23 9.13
CA GLY A 306 6.55 23.31 8.89
C GLY A 306 5.24 22.90 8.26
N ASN A 307 4.92 21.59 8.16
CA ASN A 307 3.53 21.19 8.10
C ASN A 307 2.84 21.71 9.37
N PRO A 308 1.62 22.30 9.29
CA PRO A 308 0.83 22.46 10.50
C PRO A 308 0.63 21.05 11.02
N TYR A 309 1.29 20.74 12.13
CA TYR A 309 1.02 19.51 12.85
C TYR A 309 -0.51 19.35 12.95
N PRO A 310 -1.05 18.12 12.94
CA PRO A 310 -2.39 17.91 13.48
C PRO A 310 -2.52 18.75 14.75
N PRO A 311 -3.70 19.29 15.09
CA PRO A 311 -3.93 19.62 16.48
C PRO A 311 -3.71 18.31 17.24
N PHE A 312 -2.47 18.08 17.69
CA PHE A 312 -2.19 17.18 18.78
C PHE A 312 -3.20 17.57 19.81
N ASP A 313 -3.93 16.60 20.35
CA ASP A 313 -4.65 16.80 21.59
C ASP A 313 -3.63 17.35 22.60
N SER A 314 -3.61 18.68 22.68
CA SER A 314 -2.72 19.46 23.51
C SER A 314 -3.28 19.52 24.91
N THR A 315 -4.23 18.66 25.28
CA THR A 315 -4.74 18.65 26.64
C THR A 315 -3.85 17.88 27.60
N CYS A 316 -2.96 16.99 27.11
CA CYS A 316 -1.77 16.54 27.84
C CYS A 316 -0.89 15.56 27.04
N PHE A 317 0.28 15.99 26.55
CA PHE A 317 1.16 15.13 25.73
C PHE A 317 2.57 15.01 26.31
N ILE A 318 2.95 13.79 26.69
CA ILE A 318 4.33 13.33 26.93
C ILE A 318 4.39 11.85 26.56
N LYS A 319 5.45 11.41 25.90
CA LYS A 319 5.75 9.99 25.65
C LYS A 319 6.97 9.63 26.47
N ALA A 320 6.76 8.88 27.55
CA ALA A 320 7.86 8.26 28.26
C ALA A 320 8.64 7.35 27.31
N ARG A 321 9.96 7.57 27.22
CA ARG A 321 10.89 6.73 26.48
C ARG A 321 12.18 6.66 27.29
N PHE A 322 12.82 5.50 27.24
CA PHE A 322 14.13 5.36 27.84
C PHE A 322 14.98 4.33 27.12
N ASP A 323 16.28 4.58 27.24
CA ASP A 323 17.34 3.66 26.89
C ASP A 323 18.14 3.29 28.13
N TYR A 324 18.99 2.28 28.01
CA TYR A 324 19.81 1.82 29.11
C TYR A 324 21.13 1.24 28.60
N ILE A 325 22.17 1.34 29.43
CA ILE A 325 23.46 0.69 29.24
C ILE A 325 23.67 -0.26 30.41
N HIS A 326 23.94 -1.53 30.09
CA HIS A 326 24.20 -2.56 31.09
C HIS A 326 25.70 -2.67 31.35
N ASN A 327 26.12 -2.44 32.60
CA ASN A 327 27.51 -2.50 33.03
C ASN A 327 27.67 -3.44 34.23
N ALA A 328 27.90 -4.73 33.96
CA ALA A 328 27.99 -5.76 34.99
C ALA A 328 26.72 -5.74 35.89
N ASP A 329 26.84 -5.55 37.21
CA ASP A 329 25.68 -5.58 38.12
C ASP A 329 24.86 -4.26 38.13
N ASP A 330 25.32 -3.21 37.44
CA ASP A 330 24.68 -1.89 37.40
C ASP A 330 24.09 -1.61 36.02
N VAL A 331 22.83 -1.15 35.98
CA VAL A 331 22.16 -0.67 34.77
C VAL A 331 22.01 0.85 34.86
N LEU A 332 22.55 1.54 33.85
CA LEU A 332 22.47 2.97 33.71
C LEU A 332 21.32 3.34 32.78
N PHE A 333 20.33 4.06 33.27
CA PHE A 333 19.14 4.43 32.50
C PHE A 333 19.23 5.86 31.98
N PHE A 334 18.68 6.09 30.78
CA PHE A 334 18.62 7.39 30.12
C PHE A 334 17.19 7.70 29.71
N ASP A 335 16.67 8.82 30.22
CA ASP A 335 15.43 9.39 29.72
C ASP A 335 15.61 9.91 28.29
N THR A 336 14.77 9.43 27.38
CA THR A 336 14.65 9.89 26.00
C THR A 336 13.21 10.35 25.70
N SER A 337 12.45 10.67 26.75
CA SER A 337 11.03 11.04 26.65
C SER A 337 10.82 12.30 25.82
N GLU A 338 9.73 12.28 25.03
CA GLU A 338 9.41 13.36 24.11
C GLU A 338 7.96 13.83 24.27
N PRO A 339 7.70 15.15 24.32
CA PRO A 339 8.69 16.22 24.54
C PRO A 339 9.29 16.17 25.96
N GLU A 340 10.39 16.92 26.19
CA GLU A 340 11.21 16.85 27.42
C GLU A 340 10.35 16.81 28.71
N ALA A 341 10.62 15.79 29.53
CA ALA A 341 9.98 15.58 30.82
C ALA A 341 10.53 16.56 31.88
N THR A 342 9.72 16.86 32.91
CA THR A 342 10.19 17.64 34.06
C THR A 342 10.22 16.84 35.35
N SER A 343 9.83 15.56 35.30
CA SER A 343 9.70 14.67 36.45
C SER A 343 9.66 13.22 35.98
N TRP A 344 10.28 12.33 36.77
CA TRP A 344 10.46 10.92 36.44
C TRP A 344 10.09 10.07 37.64
N PHE A 345 9.55 8.88 37.38
CA PHE A 345 9.38 7.81 38.35
C PHE A 345 9.72 6.49 37.69
N TRP A 346 10.78 5.86 38.16
CA TRP A 346 11.25 4.56 37.72
C TRP A 346 10.76 3.49 38.68
N ASP A 347 10.19 2.43 38.14
CA ASP A 347 9.97 1.16 38.82
C ASP A 347 10.88 0.13 38.14
N PHE A 348 11.88 -0.38 38.86
CA PHE A 348 12.85 -1.30 38.28
C PHE A 348 12.34 -2.75 38.24
N GLY A 349 11.13 -3.03 38.71
CA GLY A 349 10.55 -4.37 38.71
C GLY A 349 11.12 -5.32 39.77
N ASP A 350 12.11 -4.87 40.56
CA ASP A 350 12.72 -5.60 41.69
C ASP A 350 12.22 -5.11 43.07
N GLY A 351 11.22 -4.22 43.07
CA GLY A 351 10.67 -3.58 44.27
C GLY A 351 11.39 -2.30 44.69
N GLN A 352 12.42 -1.87 43.96
CA GLN A 352 13.06 -0.58 44.12
C GLN A 352 12.60 0.43 43.06
N VAL A 353 12.74 1.72 43.39
CA VAL A 353 12.24 2.83 42.56
C VAL A 353 13.24 3.99 42.55
N SER A 354 13.16 4.86 41.54
CA SER A 354 13.93 6.12 41.47
C SER A 354 13.09 7.28 40.95
N TYR A 355 13.52 8.51 41.25
CA TYR A 355 12.93 9.75 40.74
C TYR A 355 13.94 10.60 39.96
N GLU A 356 15.14 10.10 39.76
CA GLU A 356 16.18 10.77 38.97
C GLU A 356 15.85 10.66 37.48
N GLN A 357 16.28 11.64 36.67
CA GLN A 357 16.09 11.59 35.22
C GLN A 357 16.83 10.40 34.60
N ASN A 358 18.08 10.18 35.00
CA ASN A 358 18.97 9.14 34.47
C ASN A 358 19.60 8.33 35.63
N PRO A 359 18.83 7.45 36.29
CA PRO A 359 19.32 6.71 37.46
C PRO A 359 20.32 5.62 37.08
N ILE A 360 21.21 5.31 38.02
CA ILE A 360 21.97 4.05 38.03
C ILE A 360 21.26 3.11 39.00
N HIS A 361 20.92 1.90 38.56
CA HIS A 361 20.28 0.90 39.42
C HIS A 361 21.12 -0.38 39.52
N HIS A 362 21.23 -0.92 40.73
CA HIS A 362 21.94 -2.15 41.00
C HIS A 362 20.95 -3.29 41.24
N PHE A 363 20.97 -4.31 40.40
CA PHE A 363 20.09 -5.47 40.53
C PHE A 363 20.77 -6.56 41.36
N SER A 364 20.08 -7.06 42.39
CA SER A 364 20.61 -8.08 43.31
C SER A 364 20.33 -9.53 42.88
N GLY A 365 19.80 -9.73 41.67
CA GLY A 365 19.38 -11.03 41.12
C GLY A 365 19.69 -11.16 39.63
N THR A 366 19.45 -12.36 39.10
CA THR A 366 19.72 -12.78 37.72
C THR A 366 18.42 -12.98 36.94
N GLY A 367 18.48 -12.93 35.62
CA GLY A 367 17.35 -13.14 34.71
C GLY A 367 16.62 -11.86 34.31
N LYS A 368 15.40 -12.00 33.79
CA LYS A 368 14.67 -10.90 33.18
C LYS A 368 13.87 -10.07 34.19
N VAL A 369 13.95 -8.75 34.08
CA VAL A 369 13.20 -7.79 34.90
C VAL A 369 12.45 -6.80 34.00
N ASN A 370 11.22 -6.43 34.40
CA ASN A 370 10.43 -5.44 33.66
C ASN A 370 10.61 -4.06 34.31
N VAL A 371 11.29 -3.15 33.61
CA VAL A 371 11.58 -1.80 34.10
C VAL A 371 10.63 -0.80 33.46
N CYS A 372 10.01 0.05 34.26
CA CYS A 372 9.06 1.07 33.81
C CYS A 372 9.54 2.49 34.15
N LEU A 373 9.51 3.40 33.18
CA LEU A 373 9.64 4.85 33.39
C LEU A 373 8.28 5.52 33.25
N THR A 374 7.85 6.24 34.28
CA THR A 374 6.78 7.23 34.22
C THR A 374 7.38 8.62 34.11
N ALA A 375 7.27 9.27 32.95
CA ALA A 375 7.73 10.62 32.72
C ALA A 375 6.57 11.59 32.74
N SER A 376 6.74 12.77 33.37
CA SER A 376 5.71 13.79 33.45
C SER A 376 6.19 15.22 33.25
N ARG A 377 5.30 16.07 32.72
CA ARG A 377 5.53 17.52 32.51
C ARG A 377 4.26 18.35 32.71
N PRO A 378 4.36 19.63 33.14
CA PRO A 378 3.24 20.56 33.18
C PRO A 378 2.75 20.91 31.77
N ASN A 379 1.43 21.10 31.65
CA ASN A 379 0.79 21.66 30.46
C ASN A 379 -0.50 22.38 30.86
N ASP A 380 -0.58 23.70 30.67
CA ASP A 380 -1.75 24.56 30.96
C ASP A 380 -2.49 24.24 32.27
N GLY A 381 -1.74 24.12 33.38
CA GLY A 381 -2.30 23.90 34.71
C GLY A 381 -2.66 22.44 35.05
N LYS A 382 -2.35 21.49 34.16
CA LYS A 382 -2.41 20.03 34.40
C LYS A 382 -1.00 19.42 34.38
N ILE A 383 -0.87 18.20 34.91
CA ILE A 383 0.34 17.37 34.80
C ILE A 383 0.06 16.27 33.78
N CYS A 384 0.87 16.20 32.73
CA CYS A 384 0.85 15.14 31.74
C CYS A 384 1.83 14.07 32.14
N GLN A 385 1.42 12.81 32.12
CA GLN A 385 2.27 11.69 32.46
C GLN A 385 2.04 10.53 31.50
N HIS A 386 3.09 9.78 31.22
CA HIS A 386 3.06 8.55 30.43
C HIS A 386 4.01 7.55 31.06
N THR A 387 3.67 6.26 30.99
CA THR A 387 4.51 5.18 31.50
C THR A 387 4.91 4.27 30.34
N ARG A 388 6.20 3.96 30.24
CA ARG A 388 6.77 3.00 29.28
C ARG A 388 7.49 1.93 30.06
N CYS A 389 7.25 0.66 29.74
CA CYS A 389 7.98 -0.47 30.32
C CYS A 389 8.82 -1.20 29.27
N ARG A 390 9.95 -1.77 29.66
CA ARG A 390 10.80 -2.66 28.84
C ARG A 390 11.30 -3.81 29.71
N GLU A 391 11.29 -5.02 29.13
CA GLU A 391 11.96 -6.18 29.71
C GLU A 391 13.48 -6.07 29.46
N ILE A 392 14.28 -6.25 30.52
CA ILE A 392 15.74 -6.20 30.50
C ILE A 392 16.26 -7.54 31.00
N ASP A 393 17.16 -8.15 30.23
CA ASP A 393 17.85 -9.38 30.63
C ASP A 393 19.13 -9.05 31.41
N LEU A 394 19.12 -9.29 32.71
CA LEU A 394 20.25 -9.03 33.59
C LEU A 394 21.38 -10.05 33.43
N ASP A 395 21.12 -11.18 32.76
CA ASP A 395 22.14 -12.19 32.48
C ASP A 395 22.90 -11.89 31.18
N PHE A 396 22.49 -10.85 30.44
CA PHE A 396 23.10 -10.49 29.16
C PHE A 396 24.44 -9.77 29.35
N ASN A 397 25.52 -10.42 28.91
CA ASN A 397 26.86 -9.86 28.91
C ASN A 397 27.36 -9.64 27.46
N PRO A 398 27.55 -8.38 27.03
CA PRO A 398 28.08 -8.07 25.68
C PRO A 398 29.44 -8.71 25.38
N ALA A 399 30.25 -9.02 26.40
CA ALA A 399 31.53 -9.70 26.22
C ALA A 399 31.39 -11.19 25.84
N ASP A 400 30.23 -11.79 26.10
CA ASP A 400 29.92 -13.17 25.74
C ASP A 400 29.30 -13.29 24.34
N CYS A 401 29.07 -12.16 23.65
CA CYS A 401 28.58 -12.17 22.28
C CYS A 401 29.52 -12.95 21.36
N LEU A 402 28.94 -13.78 20.48
CA LEU A 402 29.70 -14.56 19.53
C LEU A 402 30.48 -13.65 18.57
N THR A 403 29.90 -12.52 18.18
CA THR A 403 30.53 -11.52 17.30
C THR A 403 31.73 -10.82 17.95
N ALA A 404 31.65 -10.56 19.25
CA ALA A 404 32.75 -10.05 20.08
C ALA A 404 33.87 -11.09 20.25
N THR A 405 33.52 -12.32 20.65
CA THR A 405 34.49 -13.38 20.96
C THR A 405 35.17 -13.97 19.73
N SER A 406 34.48 -13.98 18.58
CA SER A 406 35.05 -14.39 17.30
C SER A 406 35.85 -13.29 16.58
N GLY A 407 35.72 -12.02 17.03
CA GLY A 407 36.30 -10.86 16.35
C GLY A 407 35.61 -10.49 15.04
N ALA A 408 34.37 -10.94 14.83
CA ALA A 408 33.57 -10.58 13.66
C ALA A 408 33.11 -9.12 13.71
N ALA A 409 32.81 -8.59 14.90
CA ALA A 409 32.58 -7.18 15.10
C ALA A 409 33.90 -6.40 15.09
N PRO A 410 34.01 -5.27 14.36
CA PRO A 410 35.22 -4.45 14.36
C PRO A 410 35.34 -3.58 15.63
N TYR A 411 34.41 -3.73 16.58
CA TYR A 411 34.27 -2.89 17.77
C TYR A 411 34.58 -3.66 19.06
N SER A 412 35.07 -2.93 20.07
CA SER A 412 35.39 -3.53 21.36
C SER A 412 34.11 -3.93 22.10
N PRO A 413 34.08 -5.06 22.85
CA PRO A 413 32.96 -5.39 23.72
C PRO A 413 32.74 -4.38 24.87
N THR A 414 33.69 -3.48 25.08
CA THR A 414 33.61 -2.35 26.01
C THR A 414 33.18 -1.04 25.35
N ASP A 415 32.90 -1.04 24.04
CA ASP A 415 32.41 0.13 23.31
C ASP A 415 30.91 0.32 23.63
N PRO A 416 30.48 1.48 24.16
CA PRO A 416 29.10 1.69 24.57
C PRO A 416 28.10 1.62 23.41
N ILE A 417 28.49 1.95 22.19
CA ILE A 417 27.62 1.87 21.00
C ILE A 417 27.49 0.41 20.59
N PHE A 418 28.59 -0.35 20.59
CA PHE A 418 28.56 -1.79 20.34
C PHE A 418 27.65 -2.50 21.35
N GLN A 419 27.81 -2.20 22.64
CA GLN A 419 26.98 -2.76 23.71
C GLN A 419 25.49 -2.47 23.46
N GLN A 420 25.16 -1.23 23.09
CA GLN A 420 23.79 -0.83 22.80
C GLN A 420 23.21 -1.56 21.58
N VAL A 421 23.98 -1.71 20.49
CA VAL A 421 23.56 -2.47 19.30
C VAL A 421 23.25 -3.93 19.66
N VAL A 422 24.17 -4.62 20.35
CA VAL A 422 23.97 -6.05 20.67
C VAL A 422 22.91 -6.30 21.75
N MET A 423 22.56 -5.28 22.55
CA MET A 423 21.45 -5.33 23.52
C MET A 423 20.10 -5.00 22.89
N GLN A 424 20.07 -4.24 21.80
CA GLN A 424 18.86 -3.91 21.05
C GLN A 424 18.55 -4.98 20.00
N ASP A 425 19.57 -5.67 19.51
CA ASP A 425 19.47 -6.68 18.47
C ASP A 425 20.34 -7.91 18.81
N ASP A 426 19.70 -8.95 19.35
CA ASP A 426 20.33 -10.22 19.72
C ASP A 426 21.04 -10.90 18.53
N TYR A 427 20.65 -10.59 17.28
CA TYR A 427 21.33 -11.12 16.09
C TYR A 427 22.74 -10.54 15.95
N CYS A 428 22.95 -9.26 16.26
CA CYS A 428 24.28 -8.64 16.27
C CYS A 428 25.19 -9.20 17.36
N CYS A 429 24.63 -9.87 18.37
CA CYS A 429 25.36 -10.64 19.36
C CYS A 429 25.66 -12.08 18.90
N SER A 430 24.66 -12.77 18.32
CA SER A 430 24.66 -14.25 18.17
C SER A 430 24.76 -14.78 16.73
N GLY A 431 24.34 -14.02 15.73
CA GLY A 431 24.21 -14.43 14.32
C GLY A 431 25.34 -13.96 13.39
N GLY A 432 25.97 -12.82 13.70
CA GLY A 432 27.07 -12.23 12.92
C GLY A 432 27.07 -10.70 13.00
N TRP A 433 28.21 -10.06 12.74
CA TRP A 433 28.29 -8.60 12.63
C TRP A 433 28.29 -8.21 11.15
N ASP A 434 27.13 -7.87 10.61
CA ASP A 434 26.94 -7.55 9.19
C ASP A 434 26.57 -6.07 8.97
N ALA A 435 26.20 -5.71 7.73
CA ALA A 435 25.91 -4.34 7.35
C ALA A 435 24.74 -3.72 8.14
N LEU A 436 23.80 -4.51 8.67
CA LEU A 436 22.69 -3.99 9.48
C LEU A 436 23.18 -3.62 10.88
N CYS A 437 24.00 -4.48 11.50
CA CYS A 437 24.67 -4.16 12.76
C CYS A 437 25.60 -2.94 12.62
N GLU A 438 26.26 -2.82 11.46
CA GLU A 438 27.11 -1.68 11.12
C GLU A 438 26.30 -0.38 10.95
N VAL A 439 25.15 -0.43 10.27
CA VAL A 439 24.25 0.71 10.10
C VAL A 439 23.69 1.15 11.45
N GLN A 440 23.20 0.24 12.29
CA GLN A 440 22.72 0.56 13.64
C GLN A 440 23.83 1.21 14.49
N TYR A 441 25.06 0.68 14.41
CA TYR A 441 26.21 1.24 15.09
C TYR A 441 26.52 2.67 14.59
N VAL A 442 26.52 2.90 13.28
CA VAL A 442 26.79 4.21 12.68
C VAL A 442 25.66 5.21 12.97
N GLU A 443 24.41 4.78 12.99
CA GLU A 443 23.26 5.61 13.34
C GLU A 443 23.33 6.08 14.80
N LEU A 444 23.59 5.16 15.74
CA LEU A 444 23.79 5.48 17.15
C LEU A 444 25.04 6.37 17.37
N GLN A 445 26.10 6.15 16.59
CA GLN A 445 27.29 7.01 16.58
C GLN A 445 26.97 8.43 16.10
N ASN A 446 26.14 8.57 15.07
CA ASN A 446 25.75 9.86 14.49
C ASN A 446 24.70 10.60 15.34
N ALA A 447 23.82 9.86 16.02
CA ALA A 447 22.81 10.40 16.94
C ALA A 447 23.44 11.07 18.18
N ALA A 448 24.67 10.70 18.55
CA ALA A 448 25.40 11.30 19.67
C ALA A 448 25.84 12.77 19.44
N GLY A 449 25.50 13.40 18.30
CA GLY A 449 26.02 14.72 17.97
C GLY A 449 25.18 15.66 17.11
N GLN A 450 24.00 15.30 16.58
CA GLN A 450 23.17 16.21 15.79
C GLN A 450 21.67 15.98 16.00
N PRO A 451 20.85 17.05 16.12
CA PRO A 451 19.41 16.91 15.99
C PRO A 451 19.07 16.50 14.55
N GLU A 452 18.23 15.48 14.39
CA GLU A 452 17.71 15.02 13.10
C GLU A 452 17.26 16.22 12.23
N VAL A 453 18.00 16.51 11.17
CA VAL A 453 17.50 17.34 10.07
C VAL A 453 16.87 16.41 9.04
N LEU A 454 15.69 15.87 9.36
CA LEU A 454 14.89 15.10 8.41
C LEU A 454 13.92 16.03 7.68
N GLY A 455 14.28 16.39 6.46
CA GLY A 455 13.46 17.20 5.56
C GLY A 455 14.29 17.76 4.41
N VAL A 456 14.64 16.92 3.44
CA VAL A 456 15.15 17.42 2.16
C VAL A 456 13.96 17.96 1.37
N PRO A 457 14.02 19.17 0.79
CA PRO A 457 12.99 19.64 -0.12
C PRO A 457 13.13 18.82 -1.40
N TYR A 458 12.33 17.77 -1.55
CA TYR A 458 12.25 17.02 -2.80
C TYR A 458 11.49 17.86 -3.83
N ASP A 459 12.17 18.16 -4.93
CA ASP A 459 11.53 18.58 -6.17
C ASP A 459 10.93 17.30 -6.78
N LEU A 460 9.68 17.00 -6.43
CA LEU A 460 8.96 15.76 -6.78
C LEU A 460 8.47 15.77 -8.24
N ASP A 461 9.24 16.35 -9.16
CA ASP A 461 8.90 16.43 -10.58
C ASP A 461 9.66 15.34 -11.33
N PHE A 462 9.08 14.14 -11.41
CA PHE A 462 9.73 13.06 -12.15
C PHE A 462 9.59 13.29 -13.65
N PRO A 463 10.69 13.24 -14.43
CA PRO A 463 10.61 13.31 -15.88
C PRO A 463 9.91 12.07 -16.44
N LEU A 464 9.30 12.21 -17.61
CA LEU A 464 8.63 11.10 -18.31
C LEU A 464 9.53 9.88 -18.52
N LEU A 465 10.82 10.12 -18.82
CA LEU A 465 11.85 9.09 -18.90
C LEU A 465 12.78 9.23 -17.69
N LEU A 466 12.75 8.23 -16.81
CA LEU A 466 13.67 8.16 -15.69
C LEU A 466 15.05 7.76 -16.18
N ASP A 467 16.03 8.63 -15.96
CA ASP A 467 17.45 8.34 -16.13
C ASP A 467 18.04 7.93 -14.78
N ASN A 468 17.73 6.70 -14.36
CA ASN A 468 18.25 6.14 -13.12
C ASN A 468 18.66 4.67 -13.32
N PRO A 469 19.97 4.38 -13.50
CA PRO A 469 20.44 3.02 -13.73
C PRO A 469 20.28 2.10 -12.52
N ASP A 470 20.06 2.66 -11.31
CA ASP A 470 19.78 1.85 -10.12
C ASP A 470 18.37 1.25 -10.20
N LYS A 471 17.45 1.82 -11.00
CA LYS A 471 16.09 1.31 -11.23
C LYS A 471 16.08 0.26 -12.35
N ILE A 472 16.76 -0.86 -12.11
CA ILE A 472 17.11 -1.83 -13.16
C ILE A 472 15.90 -2.30 -14.00
N LEU A 473 14.72 -2.50 -13.40
CA LEU A 473 13.53 -2.90 -14.17
C LEU A 473 13.13 -1.83 -15.18
N ILE A 474 13.11 -0.55 -14.77
CA ILE A 474 12.73 0.56 -15.64
C ILE A 474 13.80 0.79 -16.69
N ASP A 475 15.08 0.87 -16.27
CA ASP A 475 16.23 1.10 -17.15
C ASP A 475 16.31 0.05 -18.26
N ARG A 476 16.24 -1.24 -17.90
CA ARG A 476 16.31 -2.35 -18.85
C ARG A 476 15.11 -2.37 -19.80
N LEU A 477 13.89 -2.17 -19.29
CA LEU A 477 12.70 -2.19 -20.15
C LEU A 477 12.71 -1.00 -21.12
N LEU A 478 12.97 0.22 -20.65
CA LEU A 478 12.95 1.40 -21.51
C LEU A 478 14.17 1.51 -22.44
N SER A 479 15.24 0.74 -22.19
CA SER A 479 16.34 0.56 -23.14
C SER A 479 15.96 -0.26 -24.38
N VAL A 480 14.86 -1.02 -24.32
CA VAL A 480 14.32 -1.75 -25.47
C VAL A 480 13.40 -0.83 -26.28
N PRO A 481 13.70 -0.52 -27.56
CA PRO A 481 12.95 0.47 -28.34
C PRO A 481 11.44 0.16 -28.47
N GLU A 482 11.06 -1.11 -28.58
CA GLU A 482 9.65 -1.52 -28.69
C GLU A 482 8.86 -1.42 -27.37
N PHE A 483 9.53 -1.50 -26.21
CA PHE A 483 8.89 -1.25 -24.91
C PHE A 483 8.77 0.24 -24.64
N LEU A 484 9.79 1.02 -25.01
CA LEU A 484 9.75 2.48 -24.93
C LEU A 484 8.61 3.05 -25.77
N ASP A 485 8.44 2.60 -27.02
CA ASP A 485 7.34 3.05 -27.88
C ASP A 485 5.97 2.73 -27.28
N ARG A 486 5.79 1.50 -26.77
CA ARG A 486 4.57 1.09 -26.04
C ARG A 486 4.30 1.97 -24.82
N TYR A 487 5.32 2.26 -24.03
CA TYR A 487 5.21 3.12 -22.85
C TYR A 487 4.75 4.54 -23.21
N LEU A 488 5.35 5.14 -24.24
CA LEU A 488 4.96 6.47 -24.72
C LEU A 488 3.53 6.49 -25.29
N GLU A 489 3.12 5.44 -26.00
CA GLU A 489 1.74 5.27 -26.47
C GLU A 489 0.75 5.20 -25.30
N ILE A 490 1.04 4.39 -24.28
CA ILE A 490 0.24 4.27 -23.06
C ILE A 490 0.07 5.64 -22.40
N VAL A 491 1.15 6.40 -22.24
CA VAL A 491 1.11 7.74 -21.62
C VAL A 491 0.25 8.70 -22.45
N CYS A 492 0.38 8.70 -23.78
CA CYS A 492 -0.48 9.51 -24.67
C CYS A 492 -1.97 9.17 -24.49
N VAL A 493 -2.33 7.89 -24.46
CA VAL A 493 -3.71 7.44 -24.27
C VAL A 493 -4.23 7.86 -22.89
N MET A 494 -3.42 7.71 -21.85
CA MET A 494 -3.80 8.13 -20.50
C MET A 494 -4.06 9.64 -20.41
N LEU A 495 -3.21 10.48 -20.99
CA LEU A 495 -3.37 11.94 -20.94
C LEU A 495 -4.65 12.45 -21.60
N GLU A 496 -5.23 11.70 -22.54
CA GLU A 496 -6.48 12.09 -23.21
C GLU A 496 -7.71 11.43 -22.59
N THR A 497 -7.59 10.22 -22.05
CA THR A 497 -8.78 9.43 -21.62
C THR A 497 -8.92 9.22 -20.11
N ASN A 498 -7.81 9.23 -19.36
CA ASN A 498 -7.78 8.75 -17.98
C ASN A 498 -7.23 9.79 -16.99
N PHE A 499 -6.10 10.40 -17.32
CA PHE A 499 -5.33 11.34 -16.52
C PHE A 499 -5.44 12.76 -17.08
N ASN A 500 -6.65 13.32 -17.00
CA ASN A 500 -6.94 14.68 -17.44
C ASN A 500 -7.94 15.38 -16.49
N ALA A 501 -8.01 16.71 -16.60
CA ALA A 501 -8.85 17.54 -15.75
C ALA A 501 -10.35 17.24 -15.91
N GLU A 502 -10.83 16.98 -17.13
CA GLU A 502 -12.26 16.75 -17.42
C GLU A 502 -12.80 15.52 -16.69
N ARG A 503 -11.97 14.49 -16.53
CA ARG A 503 -12.31 13.27 -15.80
C ARG A 503 -12.01 13.38 -14.31
N LEU A 504 -10.79 13.78 -13.95
CA LEU A 504 -10.31 13.69 -12.57
C LEU A 504 -10.94 14.76 -11.65
N PHE A 505 -11.19 15.98 -12.13
CA PHE A 505 -11.69 17.04 -11.23
C PHE A 505 -13.12 16.80 -10.76
N PRO A 506 -14.09 16.44 -11.64
CA PRO A 506 -15.44 16.08 -11.18
C PRO A 506 -15.43 14.87 -10.24
N LEU A 507 -14.56 13.89 -10.51
CA LEU A 507 -14.40 12.71 -9.67
C LEU A 507 -13.90 13.08 -8.26
N ILE A 508 -12.87 13.92 -8.16
CA ILE A 508 -12.36 14.46 -6.88
C ILE A 508 -13.44 15.27 -6.17
N ASP A 509 -14.11 16.17 -6.89
CA ASP A 509 -15.16 17.02 -6.30
C ASP A 509 -16.30 16.20 -5.71
N GLN A 510 -16.73 15.14 -6.41
CA GLN A 510 -17.76 14.23 -5.92
C GLN A 510 -17.34 13.58 -4.59
N GLN A 511 -16.13 13.04 -4.51
CA GLN A 511 -15.63 12.38 -3.30
C GLN A 511 -15.40 13.36 -2.15
N VAL A 512 -14.75 14.49 -2.40
CA VAL A 512 -14.54 15.54 -1.40
C VAL A 512 -15.89 16.01 -0.85
N ASN A 513 -16.88 16.26 -1.71
CA ASN A 513 -18.22 16.68 -1.26
C ASN A 513 -18.90 15.62 -0.39
N LEU A 514 -18.66 14.35 -0.66
CA LEU A 514 -19.19 13.22 0.11
C LEU A 514 -18.59 13.16 1.52
N ILE A 515 -17.27 13.32 1.66
CA ILE A 515 -16.58 13.19 2.96
C ILE A 515 -16.54 14.50 3.78
N ARG A 516 -16.62 15.67 3.12
CA ARG A 516 -16.42 16.98 3.76
C ARG A 516 -17.25 17.18 5.03
N PRO A 517 -18.56 16.88 5.09
CA PRO A 517 -19.33 17.07 6.32
C PRO A 517 -18.76 16.26 7.51
N ALA A 518 -18.32 15.04 7.27
CA ALA A 518 -17.74 14.19 8.31
C ALA A 518 -16.33 14.63 8.72
N ILE A 519 -15.53 15.19 7.80
CA ILE A 519 -14.21 15.79 8.11
C ILE A 519 -14.36 16.97 9.07
N TYR A 520 -15.39 17.80 8.90
CA TYR A 520 -15.65 18.95 9.78
C TYR A 520 -16.05 18.53 11.20
N GLU A 521 -16.52 17.30 11.37
CA GLU A 521 -16.89 16.71 12.66
C GLU A 521 -15.78 15.81 13.24
N ASP A 522 -14.72 15.54 12.47
CA ASP A 522 -13.66 14.58 12.83
C ASP A 522 -12.77 15.16 13.95
N PRO A 523 -12.83 14.61 15.18
CA PRO A 523 -12.08 15.14 16.32
C PRO A 523 -10.59 14.83 16.23
N ASN A 524 -10.18 13.89 15.39
CA ASN A 524 -8.82 13.36 15.30
C ASN A 524 -8.17 13.65 13.95
N TYR A 525 -8.79 14.50 13.12
CA TYR A 525 -8.34 14.79 11.78
C TYR A 525 -6.88 15.29 11.76
N ASN A 526 -6.08 14.75 10.83
CA ASN A 526 -4.62 14.93 10.84
C ASN A 526 -4.17 16.36 10.45
N PHE A 527 -5.07 17.21 9.95
CA PHE A 527 -4.73 18.54 9.44
C PHE A 527 -5.74 19.58 9.91
N THR A 528 -5.49 20.86 9.58
CA THR A 528 -6.50 21.90 9.79
C THR A 528 -7.58 21.83 8.70
N LEU A 529 -8.80 22.26 9.01
CA LEU A 529 -9.89 22.34 8.02
C LEU A 529 -9.54 23.29 6.86
N ASN A 530 -8.77 24.36 7.12
CA ASN A 530 -8.28 25.23 6.04
C ASN A 530 -7.31 24.50 5.11
N TYR A 531 -6.51 23.57 5.63
CA TYR A 531 -5.60 22.78 4.80
C TYR A 531 -6.37 21.72 3.98
N PHE A 532 -7.40 21.10 4.56
CA PHE A 532 -8.33 20.25 3.82
C PHE A 532 -8.93 21.01 2.62
N GLU A 533 -9.51 22.19 2.84
CA GLU A 533 -10.12 22.97 1.75
C GLU A 533 -9.09 23.50 0.74
N TYR A 534 -7.89 23.85 1.19
CA TYR A 534 -6.78 24.20 0.29
C TYR A 534 -6.40 23.04 -0.63
N ASP A 535 -6.22 21.84 -0.08
CA ASP A 535 -5.75 20.68 -0.83
C ASP A 535 -6.84 20.10 -1.74
N ALA A 536 -8.08 20.05 -1.26
CA ALA A 536 -9.23 19.61 -2.05
C ALA A 536 -9.62 20.61 -3.17
N GLY A 537 -9.23 21.88 -3.02
CA GLY A 537 -9.44 22.93 -4.00
C GLY A 537 -8.33 23.01 -5.07
N ASP A 538 -8.14 24.22 -5.61
CA ASP A 538 -7.07 24.57 -6.55
C ASP A 538 -5.88 25.27 -5.86
N GLY A 539 -5.85 25.25 -4.52
CA GLY A 539 -4.90 25.99 -3.71
C GLY A 539 -5.28 27.46 -3.44
N SER A 540 -6.41 27.95 -3.96
CA SER A 540 -6.97 29.23 -3.53
C SER A 540 -7.59 29.09 -2.12
N GLY A 541 -7.36 30.06 -1.23
CA GLY A 541 -7.88 30.02 0.15
C GLY A 541 -6.86 30.22 1.27
N GLY A 542 -5.57 30.38 0.92
CA GLY A 542 -4.52 30.71 1.88
C GLY A 542 -3.97 29.49 2.62
N GLY A 543 -3.18 28.68 1.93
CA GLY A 543 -2.49 27.51 2.50
C GLY A 543 -1.44 27.83 3.56
N GLY A 544 -1.19 29.11 3.89
CA GLY A 544 -0.43 29.53 5.07
C GLY A 544 0.83 28.70 5.40
N GLY A 545 1.73 28.49 4.44
CA GLY A 545 2.94 27.67 4.64
C GLY A 545 2.80 26.18 4.26
N ALA A 546 1.69 25.78 3.61
CA ALA A 546 1.44 24.45 3.08
C ALA A 546 2.65 23.88 2.33
N LYS A 547 3.05 22.66 2.70
CA LYS A 547 4.18 21.92 2.12
C LYS A 547 3.74 20.83 1.16
N ILE A 548 2.60 20.21 1.43
CA ILE A 548 1.84 19.41 0.47
C ILE A 548 1.07 20.38 -0.44
N PRO A 549 1.36 20.41 -1.76
CA PRO A 549 0.65 21.25 -2.72
C PRO A 549 -0.77 20.78 -2.94
N ALA A 550 -1.66 21.70 -3.34
CA ALA A 550 -3.04 21.36 -3.60
C ALA A 550 -3.20 20.34 -4.72
N LEU A 551 -4.02 19.31 -4.49
CA LEU A 551 -4.17 18.17 -5.38
C LEU A 551 -4.48 18.56 -6.84
N LYS A 552 -5.47 19.43 -7.07
CA LYS A 552 -5.83 19.86 -8.44
C LYS A 552 -4.76 20.73 -9.09
N TRP A 553 -3.97 21.45 -8.28
CA TRP A 553 -2.85 22.23 -8.79
C TRP A 553 -1.74 21.30 -9.29
N VAL A 554 -1.38 20.26 -8.51
CA VAL A 554 -0.38 19.25 -8.92
C VAL A 554 -0.83 18.54 -10.18
N LEU A 555 -2.08 18.09 -10.24
CA LEU A 555 -2.63 17.43 -11.43
C LEU A 555 -2.52 18.33 -12.67
N ASN A 556 -2.94 19.59 -12.59
CA ASN A 556 -2.81 20.54 -13.70
C ASN A 556 -1.37 20.76 -14.14
N LYS A 557 -0.44 20.87 -13.18
CA LYS A 557 0.99 20.98 -13.45
C LYS A 557 1.48 19.75 -14.22
N ARG A 558 1.16 18.55 -13.74
CA ARG A 558 1.58 17.29 -14.36
C ARG A 558 1.02 17.04 -15.75
N PHE A 559 -0.24 17.43 -16.02
CA PHE A 559 -0.77 17.38 -17.38
C PHE A 559 0.10 18.20 -18.36
N GLY A 560 0.58 19.36 -17.92
CA GLY A 560 1.42 20.25 -18.73
C GLY A 560 2.84 19.72 -18.91
N GLU A 561 3.45 19.21 -17.85
CA GLU A 561 4.83 18.72 -17.84
C GLU A 561 4.99 17.47 -18.69
N ILE A 562 4.13 16.47 -18.52
CA ILE A 562 4.24 15.24 -19.34
C ILE A 562 4.00 15.53 -20.83
N ARG A 563 3.11 16.48 -21.15
CA ARG A 563 2.95 16.95 -22.54
C ARG A 563 4.21 17.67 -23.04
N ALA A 564 4.90 18.42 -22.19
CA ALA A 564 6.15 19.08 -22.55
C ALA A 564 7.26 18.06 -22.81
N ASP A 565 7.39 17.04 -21.96
CA ASP A 565 8.35 15.95 -22.11
C ASP A 565 8.12 15.17 -23.41
N LEU A 566 6.86 14.81 -23.72
CA LEU A 566 6.50 14.17 -24.99
C LEU A 566 6.91 15.02 -26.20
N ASN A 567 6.70 16.34 -26.13
CA ASN A 567 7.11 17.27 -27.19
C ASN A 567 8.64 17.39 -27.31
N GLU A 568 9.37 17.36 -26.20
CA GLU A 568 10.83 17.39 -26.17
C GLU A 568 11.43 16.12 -26.79
N LEU A 569 10.79 14.97 -26.55
CA LEU A 569 11.11 13.70 -27.20
C LEU A 569 10.70 13.66 -28.68
N GLY A 570 9.90 14.62 -29.14
CA GLY A 570 9.35 14.64 -30.50
C GLY A 570 8.34 13.51 -30.76
N TYR A 571 7.70 12.99 -29.71
CA TYR A 571 6.71 11.92 -29.80
C TYR A 571 5.33 12.49 -30.17
N ASP A 572 4.74 11.99 -31.25
CA ASP A 572 3.45 12.47 -31.75
C ASP A 572 2.29 11.58 -31.26
N CYS A 573 1.59 12.06 -30.23
CA CYS A 573 0.42 11.37 -29.69
C CYS A 573 -0.74 11.24 -30.68
N SER A 574 -0.76 11.95 -31.82
CA SER A 574 -1.86 11.85 -32.78
C SER A 574 -2.00 10.45 -33.38
N ASN A 575 -0.89 9.68 -33.45
CA ASN A 575 -0.92 8.28 -33.90
C ASN A 575 -1.50 7.36 -32.80
N ALA A 576 -1.16 7.59 -31.53
CA ALA A 576 -1.72 6.87 -30.38
C ALA A 576 -3.25 7.12 -30.23
N LEU A 577 -3.70 8.32 -30.62
CA LEU A 577 -5.10 8.79 -30.53
C LEU A 577 -5.93 8.52 -31.78
N THR A 578 -5.41 7.77 -32.75
CA THR A 578 -6.27 7.13 -33.78
C THR A 578 -7.15 6.03 -33.18
N ASN A 579 -7.02 5.77 -31.87
CA ASN A 579 -7.79 4.82 -31.09
C ASN A 579 -8.94 5.49 -30.33
N LEU A 580 -10.17 5.07 -30.62
CA LEU A 580 -11.40 5.17 -29.83
C LEU A 580 -11.20 5.67 -28.38
N ALA A 581 -11.80 6.80 -28.02
CA ALA A 581 -11.80 7.22 -26.61
C ALA A 581 -12.65 6.26 -25.76
N PHE A 582 -12.40 6.23 -24.45
CA PHE A 582 -13.11 5.34 -23.53
C PHE A 582 -14.63 5.52 -23.64
N ARG A 583 -15.33 4.43 -23.98
CA ARG A 583 -16.78 4.35 -24.28
C ARG A 583 -17.26 4.99 -25.58
N ASP A 584 -16.39 5.46 -26.47
CA ASP A 584 -16.80 5.92 -27.80
C ASP A 584 -17.50 4.80 -28.58
N VAL A 585 -16.96 3.57 -28.50
CA VAL A 585 -17.62 2.35 -28.96
C VAL A 585 -17.72 1.38 -27.80
N VAL A 586 -18.92 0.83 -27.58
CA VAL A 586 -19.22 -0.15 -26.54
C VAL A 586 -19.89 -1.37 -27.14
N ILE A 587 -19.78 -2.52 -26.47
CA ILE A 587 -20.68 -3.65 -26.74
C ILE A 587 -22.04 -3.29 -26.15
N ASN A 588 -23.04 -3.16 -27.00
CA ASN A 588 -24.41 -2.84 -26.60
C ASN A 588 -25.22 -4.10 -26.30
N GLU A 589 -25.12 -5.08 -27.20
CA GLU A 589 -25.81 -6.36 -27.08
C GLU A 589 -24.87 -7.52 -27.45
N LEU A 590 -25.13 -8.69 -26.87
CA LEU A 590 -24.44 -9.94 -27.10
C LEU A 590 -25.48 -11.07 -27.13
N MET A 591 -25.41 -11.90 -28.17
CA MET A 591 -26.15 -13.17 -28.25
C MET A 591 -25.16 -14.30 -28.41
N ALA A 592 -24.89 -14.99 -27.30
CA ALA A 592 -24.10 -16.22 -27.28
C ALA A 592 -25.04 -17.43 -27.38
N SER A 593 -24.64 -18.45 -28.14
CA SER A 593 -25.46 -19.63 -28.47
C SER A 593 -26.74 -19.29 -29.25
N ASN A 594 -26.62 -18.53 -30.33
CA ASN A 594 -27.71 -18.28 -31.28
C ASN A 594 -28.10 -19.62 -31.94
N ASP A 595 -29.37 -20.04 -31.85
CA ASP A 595 -29.83 -21.33 -32.38
C ASP A 595 -31.18 -21.24 -33.09
N GLU A 596 -31.55 -22.29 -33.82
CA GLU A 596 -32.78 -22.34 -34.60
C GLU A 596 -34.08 -22.32 -33.76
N ASP A 597 -33.98 -22.63 -32.46
CA ASP A 597 -35.11 -22.76 -31.56
C ASP A 597 -35.47 -21.44 -30.85
N SER A 598 -34.50 -20.55 -30.65
CA SER A 598 -34.64 -19.31 -29.85
C SER A 598 -33.96 -18.07 -30.44
N GLY A 599 -33.23 -18.24 -31.53
CA GLY A 599 -32.33 -17.25 -32.11
C GLY A 599 -32.87 -16.41 -33.27
N ILE A 600 -32.01 -15.53 -33.78
CA ILE A 600 -32.28 -14.69 -34.96
C ILE A 600 -31.38 -15.16 -36.09
N ALA A 601 -32.01 -15.61 -37.18
CA ALA A 601 -31.28 -15.98 -38.38
C ALA A 601 -30.73 -14.75 -39.10
N ASP A 602 -29.51 -14.84 -39.59
CA ASP A 602 -28.90 -13.86 -40.48
C ASP A 602 -29.59 -13.86 -41.87
N PRO A 603 -29.20 -12.95 -42.80
CA PRO A 603 -29.78 -12.92 -44.15
C PRO A 603 -29.55 -14.18 -45.00
N ALA A 604 -28.60 -15.04 -44.62
CA ALA A 604 -28.34 -16.34 -45.24
C ALA A 604 -29.12 -17.50 -44.58
N GLY A 605 -29.76 -17.25 -43.43
CA GLY A 605 -30.51 -18.25 -42.66
C GLY A 605 -29.69 -18.96 -41.59
N GLU A 606 -28.50 -18.44 -41.28
CA GLU A 606 -27.55 -18.99 -40.31
C GLU A 606 -27.76 -18.35 -38.93
N TYR A 607 -27.46 -19.09 -37.86
CA TYR A 607 -27.67 -18.67 -36.48
C TYR A 607 -26.31 -18.54 -35.78
N ASP A 608 -25.44 -17.69 -36.33
CA ASP A 608 -24.15 -17.44 -35.69
C ASP A 608 -24.31 -16.54 -34.47
N ASP A 609 -23.45 -16.76 -33.47
CA ASP A 609 -23.33 -15.86 -32.34
C ASP A 609 -22.97 -14.45 -32.83
N TRP A 610 -23.53 -13.43 -32.19
CA TRP A 610 -23.31 -12.05 -32.62
C TRP A 610 -23.16 -11.09 -31.46
N ILE A 611 -22.43 -10.02 -31.73
CA ILE A 611 -22.31 -8.84 -30.88
C ILE A 611 -22.79 -7.62 -31.65
N GLU A 612 -23.42 -6.68 -30.94
CA GLU A 612 -23.68 -5.34 -31.45
C GLU A 612 -22.72 -4.36 -30.82
N LEU A 613 -22.05 -3.59 -31.67
CA LEU A 613 -21.26 -2.44 -31.26
C LEU A 613 -22.11 -1.18 -31.39
N TYR A 614 -22.05 -0.32 -30.38
CA TYR A 614 -22.73 0.97 -30.38
C TYR A 614 -21.72 2.10 -30.28
N ASN A 615 -21.84 3.07 -31.20
CA ASN A 615 -21.10 4.32 -31.18
C ASN A 615 -21.83 5.34 -30.30
N ASN A 616 -21.25 5.68 -29.14
CA ASN A 616 -21.77 6.68 -28.22
C ASN A 616 -21.50 8.13 -28.66
N THR A 617 -20.84 8.33 -29.80
CA THR A 617 -20.48 9.65 -30.31
C THR A 617 -21.43 10.11 -31.42
N SER A 618 -21.34 11.39 -31.78
CA SER A 618 -22.05 11.94 -32.96
C SER A 618 -21.19 11.92 -34.23
N GLN A 619 -20.00 11.32 -34.17
CA GLN A 619 -19.06 11.24 -35.28
C GLN A 619 -18.95 9.82 -35.79
N THR A 620 -18.76 9.65 -37.09
CA THR A 620 -18.46 8.34 -37.67
C THR A 620 -17.09 7.86 -37.21
N ILE A 621 -17.02 6.65 -36.66
CA ILE A 621 -15.77 6.03 -36.20
C ILE A 621 -15.37 4.92 -37.17
N ASP A 622 -14.12 4.96 -37.63
CA ASP A 622 -13.50 3.92 -38.46
C ASP A 622 -12.91 2.82 -37.57
N LEU A 623 -13.40 1.58 -37.75
CA LEU A 623 -12.94 0.43 -36.99
C LEU A 623 -11.91 -0.43 -37.74
N ALA A 624 -11.48 -0.05 -38.95
CA ALA A 624 -10.65 -0.89 -39.83
C ALA A 624 -9.29 -1.31 -39.22
N SER A 625 -8.80 -0.59 -38.21
CA SER A 625 -7.55 -0.91 -37.50
C SER A 625 -7.76 -1.66 -36.18
N PHE A 626 -9.00 -1.92 -35.78
CA PHE A 626 -9.36 -2.55 -34.52
C PHE A 626 -9.55 -4.06 -34.66
N TYR A 627 -9.51 -4.73 -33.51
CA TYR A 627 -9.68 -6.16 -33.38
C TYR A 627 -10.69 -6.48 -32.29
N LEU A 628 -11.40 -7.59 -32.46
CA LEU A 628 -12.18 -8.25 -31.43
C LEU A 628 -11.42 -9.49 -30.98
N SER A 629 -11.43 -9.74 -29.66
CA SER A 629 -10.94 -10.99 -29.09
C SER A 629 -11.83 -11.43 -27.94
N ASP A 630 -12.00 -12.75 -27.83
CA ASP A 630 -12.55 -13.46 -26.67
C ASP A 630 -11.44 -14.04 -25.77
N ASP A 631 -10.18 -13.88 -26.18
CA ASP A 631 -8.99 -14.38 -25.50
C ASP A 631 -8.00 -13.23 -25.26
N PRO A 632 -7.71 -12.86 -24.00
CA PRO A 632 -6.76 -11.79 -23.69
C PRO A 632 -5.32 -12.12 -24.12
N ALA A 633 -4.96 -13.41 -24.32
CA ALA A 633 -3.66 -13.81 -24.83
C ALA A 633 -3.54 -13.63 -26.36
N GLU A 634 -4.68 -13.51 -27.07
CA GLU A 634 -4.73 -13.28 -28.51
C GLU A 634 -5.51 -11.99 -28.86
N PRO A 635 -5.07 -10.79 -28.42
CA PRO A 635 -5.87 -9.56 -28.52
C PRO A 635 -6.19 -9.10 -29.96
N LYS A 636 -5.57 -9.72 -30.97
CA LYS A 636 -5.73 -9.40 -32.40
C LYS A 636 -6.42 -10.52 -33.20
N LYS A 637 -7.21 -11.38 -32.53
CA LYS A 637 -7.83 -12.58 -33.13
C LYS A 637 -8.71 -12.31 -34.34
N TRP A 638 -9.64 -11.37 -34.25
CA TRP A 638 -10.54 -11.01 -35.35
C TRP A 638 -10.44 -9.54 -35.72
N LYS A 639 -9.87 -9.25 -36.89
CA LYS A 639 -9.78 -7.88 -37.42
C LYS A 639 -11.13 -7.42 -37.99
N PHE A 640 -11.55 -6.19 -37.68
CA PHE A 640 -12.71 -5.61 -38.34
C PHE A 640 -12.47 -5.36 -39.84
N PRO A 641 -13.48 -5.57 -40.71
CA PRO A 641 -13.34 -5.34 -42.15
C PRO A 641 -13.05 -3.87 -42.51
N GLU A 642 -12.34 -3.64 -43.61
CA GLU A 642 -12.14 -2.28 -44.15
C GLU A 642 -13.48 -1.65 -44.57
N GLY A 643 -13.68 -0.38 -44.22
CA GLY A 643 -14.88 0.39 -44.55
C GLY A 643 -16.07 0.15 -43.61
N LEU A 644 -15.89 -0.59 -42.52
CA LEU A 644 -16.88 -0.71 -41.46
C LEU A 644 -16.85 0.58 -40.62
N SER A 645 -17.95 1.35 -40.66
CA SER A 645 -18.10 2.52 -39.81
C SER A 645 -19.40 2.47 -39.02
N SER A 646 -19.32 2.79 -37.73
CA SER A 646 -20.48 2.88 -36.86
C SER A 646 -20.98 4.33 -36.86
N THR A 647 -22.24 4.56 -37.21
CA THR A 647 -22.90 5.87 -37.19
C THR A 647 -23.69 6.12 -35.94
#